data_AF-A0A838QCE6-F1
#
_entry.id   AF-A0A838QCE6-F1
#
_cell.length_a   1.000
_cell.length_b   1.000
_cell.length_c   1.000
_cell.angle_alpha   90.00
_cell.angle_beta   90.00
_cell.angle_gamma   90.00
#
_symmetry.space_group_name_H-M   'P 1'
#
loop_
_entity.id
_entity.type
_entity.pdbx_description
1 polymer ?
#
loop_
_entity_poly.entity_id
_entity_poly.type
_entity_poly.pdbx_seq_one_letter_code
_entity_poly.pdbx_strand_id
1 'polypeptide(L)'
;MRSSKSLLPGEQLKTMVWTWTILMASAWSGNSVSAQSRTVLPVLSFPEAGLDDAAAYQGYQTRFFRDAGGNAVQVYLDARSGRVVTVMADAVNESVGFTVRDSGGKPVRLEWGSNGGVISGTGSSRSTEYELVANVPHVQIGWILLGSMRVERDLVYSGKHEKPFSAPTFALRELDEMITNLQRLRPAERARHLRLLDAPGVPELRSRLQPAVTLLSSGTRRGIKATQPAFDGKTHLSMELTIDPREATIVSAGPATSIRARSGRSIRFTVRVTTDASSLTPLARNEIFNAAFLRFTDSARMAAERASVGASPRTSADSAAIARARRLERDMRSVELLSAKEKLMAGMPNYATYFGRDMMMTALMMEPVWADAMAEHVIASVLRKLGPDGAVSHEEALGGQAIRENAVEYNGRLKTYFEATRTGDHAAAASSLARARELLENLQLVRENYNMLDDEFQFPVIVARYLGNSSVSPARKMAFLMDSSDGRGPRIDLLIRELRLVTEMAAPYARDPVVQNLVGAPRQDSTHWRSVSWRDSGAGYANGRFAMDINAVWVPRALESISNILATLGELGFSPARLGGADTGRAETPLGAFARAPESLQRAIETWNGAVKHFVVSLSADEVRAQVQRKVSSLPAGETAYWQGVLSTTAADRQPLQFLSISLDAGGRPIPVVNSDPATWLFLRDGDVPPPAADRERTLRDVRSLLRIYPVGLFVDGLGPVVASDAYASPAVWEAFEKDKYHSPRVVWGREVNLLMLGLAKQIAASVDASGRPRDPSLEPYVSELREALRRTTAAVDASGLKHNELWSYEIAGGRLLPVRYGASTDIQLWNVTALAVQFALSRLAK
;
A
#
# COMPACT_ATOMS: atom_id res chain seq x y z
N MET A 1 -57.31 -40.50 -5.39
CA MET A 1 -58.27 -39.42 -5.73
C MET A 1 -57.47 -38.34 -6.44
N ARG A 2 -57.44 -38.29 -7.78
CA ARG A 2 -58.46 -37.82 -8.76
C ARG A 2 -58.65 -36.29 -8.75
N SER A 3 -58.79 -35.56 -9.87
CA SER A 3 -58.42 -35.78 -11.31
C SER A 3 -58.89 -34.59 -12.17
N SER A 4 -58.07 -34.11 -13.13
CA SER A 4 -58.48 -33.51 -14.43
C SER A 4 -59.32 -32.21 -14.44
N LYS A 5 -59.48 -31.40 -15.51
CA LYS A 5 -59.25 -31.48 -16.99
C LYS A 5 -58.67 -30.12 -17.49
N SER A 6 -57.81 -29.94 -18.50
CA SER A 6 -57.58 -30.53 -19.85
C SER A 6 -58.61 -30.11 -20.92
N LEU A 7 -58.23 -29.42 -22.01
CA LEU A 7 -57.86 -29.90 -23.37
C LEU A 7 -57.88 -28.66 -24.34
N LEU A 8 -57.52 -28.65 -25.64
CA LEU A 8 -57.03 -29.60 -26.68
C LEU A 8 -56.22 -28.76 -27.74
N PRO A 9 -55.19 -29.29 -28.44
CA PRO A 9 -54.43 -28.59 -29.51
C PRO A 9 -54.73 -29.15 -30.92
N GLY A 10 -54.08 -28.62 -31.98
CA GLY A 10 -54.20 -29.19 -33.34
C GLY A 10 -53.36 -28.51 -34.44
N GLU A 11 -52.37 -29.26 -34.93
CA GLU A 11 -51.41 -29.10 -36.04
C GLU A 11 -51.88 -28.56 -37.40
N GLN A 12 -50.91 -28.05 -38.19
CA GLN A 12 -50.72 -28.46 -39.60
C GLN A 12 -49.28 -28.27 -40.11
N LEU A 13 -48.75 -29.29 -40.81
CA LEU A 13 -47.51 -29.28 -41.62
C LEU A 13 -47.87 -28.85 -43.08
N LYS A 14 -47.01 -28.64 -44.10
CA LYS A 14 -45.64 -29.11 -44.41
C LYS A 14 -45.04 -28.29 -45.60
N THR A 15 -43.71 -28.13 -45.61
CA THR A 15 -42.74 -27.73 -46.68
C THR A 15 -43.13 -27.74 -48.18
N MET A 16 -42.67 -26.76 -48.99
CA MET A 16 -41.53 -26.88 -49.97
C MET A 16 -41.26 -25.64 -50.89
N VAL A 17 -40.05 -25.05 -50.73
CA VAL A 17 -38.99 -24.64 -51.72
C VAL A 17 -39.23 -23.67 -52.93
N TRP A 18 -38.23 -22.78 -53.13
CA TRP A 18 -37.71 -22.09 -54.36
C TRP A 18 -37.81 -20.54 -54.44
N THR A 19 -36.63 -19.89 -54.29
CA THR A 19 -36.06 -18.72 -55.04
C THR A 19 -36.88 -17.48 -55.43
N TRP A 20 -36.35 -16.24 -55.41
CA TRP A 20 -35.14 -15.59 -54.82
C TRP A 20 -35.19 -14.08 -55.20
N THR A 21 -34.35 -13.24 -54.56
CA THR A 21 -33.92 -11.88 -55.01
C THR A 21 -34.83 -10.66 -54.75
N ILE A 22 -34.16 -9.54 -54.47
CA ILE A 22 -34.65 -8.13 -54.30
C ILE A 22 -35.27 -7.79 -52.94
N LEU A 23 -34.39 -7.69 -51.92
CA LEU A 23 -34.40 -6.61 -50.90
C LEU A 23 -33.10 -6.61 -50.07
N MET A 24 -31.95 -6.56 -50.76
CA MET A 24 -30.63 -6.30 -50.16
C MET A 24 -30.08 -4.97 -50.69
N ALA A 25 -30.51 -3.84 -50.11
CA ALA A 25 -29.93 -2.51 -50.40
C ALA A 25 -30.31 -1.40 -49.38
N SER A 26 -30.29 -1.65 -48.06
CA SER A 26 -30.46 -0.56 -47.05
C SER A 26 -30.10 -0.89 -45.59
N ALA A 27 -29.41 -2.01 -45.33
CA ALA A 27 -29.06 -2.48 -43.97
C ALA A 27 -27.54 -2.52 -43.71
N TRP A 28 -26.78 -1.55 -44.25
CA TRP A 28 -25.33 -1.37 -43.99
C TRP A 28 -24.97 0.12 -43.74
N SER A 29 -25.68 0.76 -42.82
CA SER A 29 -25.15 1.93 -42.09
C SER A 29 -24.62 1.41 -40.76
N GLY A 30 -23.31 1.17 -40.67
CA GLY A 30 -22.72 0.67 -39.43
C GLY A 30 -22.96 1.64 -38.27
N ASN A 31 -23.42 1.12 -37.13
CA ASN A 31 -23.33 1.84 -35.86
C ASN A 31 -21.85 2.01 -35.51
N SER A 32 -21.26 3.11 -36.00
CA SER A 32 -20.00 3.61 -35.50
C SER A 32 -20.20 3.99 -34.04
N VAL A 33 -19.73 3.13 -33.13
CA VAL A 33 -19.61 3.45 -31.70
C VAL A 33 -18.66 4.64 -31.61
N SER A 34 -19.21 5.84 -31.50
CA SER A 34 -18.43 7.07 -31.47
C SER A 34 -17.56 7.06 -30.22
N ALA A 35 -16.24 7.16 -30.40
CA ALA A 35 -15.30 7.29 -29.30
C ALA A 35 -15.67 8.51 -28.44
N GLN A 36 -16.22 8.28 -27.25
CA GLN A 36 -16.69 9.35 -26.39
C GLN A 36 -15.48 10.01 -25.72
N SER A 37 -15.00 11.11 -26.31
CA SER A 37 -13.95 11.94 -25.73
C SER A 37 -14.53 13.04 -24.84
N ARG A 38 -13.87 13.31 -23.71
CA ARG A 38 -14.22 14.39 -22.77
C ARG A 38 -12.97 15.08 -22.27
N THR A 39 -12.99 16.41 -22.23
CA THR A 39 -11.99 17.20 -21.50
C THR A 39 -12.33 17.16 -20.02
N VAL A 40 -11.35 16.91 -19.17
CA VAL A 40 -11.51 16.81 -17.71
C VAL A 40 -10.43 17.61 -16.97
N LEU A 41 -10.78 18.15 -15.81
CA LEU A 41 -9.80 18.66 -14.86
C LEU A 41 -9.21 17.51 -14.03
N PRO A 42 -8.02 17.68 -13.42
CA PRO A 42 -7.50 16.73 -12.46
C PRO A 42 -8.41 16.59 -11.24
N VAL A 43 -8.52 15.38 -10.70
CA VAL A 43 -9.17 15.10 -9.41
C VAL A 43 -8.32 15.61 -8.25
N LEU A 44 -7.00 15.46 -8.36
CA LEU A 44 -5.99 15.98 -7.44
C LEU A 44 -4.78 16.51 -8.22
N SER A 45 -4.00 17.38 -7.60
CA SER A 45 -2.72 17.87 -8.13
C SER A 45 -1.79 18.21 -6.98
N PHE A 46 -0.50 17.87 -7.10
CA PHE A 46 0.52 18.21 -6.11
C PHE A 46 1.76 18.81 -6.79
N PRO A 47 2.43 19.81 -6.19
CA PRO A 47 1.99 20.58 -5.02
C PRO A 47 0.72 21.40 -5.29
N GLU A 48 -0.19 21.50 -4.31
CA GLU A 48 -1.42 22.28 -4.43
C GLU A 48 -1.21 23.72 -3.96
N ALA A 49 -1.44 24.70 -4.86
CA ALA A 49 -1.20 26.11 -4.60
C ALA A 49 -1.97 26.64 -3.37
N GLY A 50 -1.24 27.13 -2.37
CA GLY A 50 -1.80 27.64 -1.11
C GLY A 50 -2.13 26.57 -0.06
N LEU A 51 -1.83 25.29 -0.32
CA LEU A 51 -1.78 24.24 0.71
C LEU A 51 -0.37 23.70 0.94
N ASP A 52 0.40 23.54 -0.12
CA ASP A 52 1.71 22.89 -0.06
C ASP A 52 2.83 23.89 -0.40
N ASP A 53 4.00 23.73 0.23
CA ASP A 53 5.21 24.44 -0.19
C ASP A 53 5.80 23.75 -1.42
N ALA A 54 5.72 24.42 -2.58
CA ALA A 54 6.24 23.91 -3.84
C ALA A 54 7.78 23.72 -3.82
N ALA A 55 8.53 24.38 -2.95
CA ALA A 55 9.97 24.18 -2.81
C ALA A 55 10.29 22.79 -2.22
N ALA A 56 9.48 22.32 -1.25
CA ALA A 56 9.62 20.98 -0.65
C ALA A 56 9.41 19.82 -1.66
N TYR A 57 8.79 20.09 -2.81
CA TYR A 57 8.60 19.13 -3.89
C TYR A 57 9.79 19.08 -4.87
N GLN A 58 10.77 19.99 -4.76
CA GLN A 58 12.02 19.97 -5.55
C GLN A 58 11.81 19.89 -7.08
N GLY A 59 10.71 20.45 -7.58
CA GLY A 59 10.34 20.40 -9.00
C GLY A 59 9.53 19.17 -9.44
N TYR A 60 9.26 18.22 -8.53
CA TYR A 60 8.27 17.17 -8.73
C TYR A 60 6.87 17.78 -8.84
N GLN A 61 6.08 17.32 -9.81
CA GLN A 61 4.68 17.70 -9.99
C GLN A 61 3.86 16.47 -10.40
N THR A 62 2.63 16.37 -9.92
CA THR A 62 1.72 15.29 -10.37
C THR A 62 0.27 15.74 -10.46
N ARG A 63 -0.49 15.05 -11.31
CA ARG A 63 -1.94 15.22 -11.51
C ARG A 63 -2.61 13.85 -11.54
N PHE A 64 -3.76 13.74 -10.88
CA PHE A 64 -4.59 12.54 -10.88
C PHE A 64 -5.83 12.76 -11.74
N PHE A 65 -6.22 11.77 -12.52
CA PHE A 65 -7.41 11.75 -13.37
C PHE A 65 -8.23 10.49 -13.11
N ARG A 66 -9.45 10.46 -13.68
CA ARG A 66 -10.26 9.25 -13.84
C ARG A 66 -10.31 8.93 -15.33
N ASP A 67 -9.94 7.71 -15.72
CA ASP A 67 -10.03 7.30 -17.12
C ASP A 67 -11.48 7.03 -17.57
N ALA A 68 -11.66 6.49 -18.78
CA ALA A 68 -12.99 6.22 -19.32
C ALA A 68 -13.77 5.13 -18.54
N GLY A 69 -13.07 4.21 -17.86
CA GLY A 69 -13.63 3.19 -16.96
C GLY A 69 -13.74 3.65 -15.50
N GLY A 70 -13.16 4.79 -15.15
CA GLY A 70 -13.11 5.31 -13.78
C GLY A 70 -11.86 4.89 -12.99
N ASN A 71 -10.88 4.23 -13.60
CA ASN A 71 -9.61 3.91 -12.95
C ASN A 71 -8.88 5.20 -12.57
N ALA A 72 -8.14 5.19 -11.46
CA ALA A 72 -7.26 6.29 -11.13
C ALA A 72 -6.05 6.29 -12.09
N VAL A 73 -5.76 7.45 -12.68
CA VAL A 73 -4.58 7.63 -13.54
C VAL A 73 -3.74 8.75 -12.96
N GLN A 74 -2.51 8.43 -12.54
CA GLN A 74 -1.56 9.43 -12.06
C GLN A 74 -0.56 9.75 -13.17
N VAL A 75 -0.40 11.03 -13.49
CA VAL A 75 0.70 11.51 -14.35
C VAL A 75 1.64 12.33 -13.49
N TYR A 76 2.92 11.96 -13.43
CA TYR A 76 3.94 12.73 -12.71
C TYR A 76 5.12 13.16 -13.58
N LEU A 77 5.71 14.29 -13.20
CA LEU A 77 6.85 14.96 -13.83
C LEU A 77 7.93 15.13 -12.75
N ASP A 78 9.08 14.47 -12.91
CA ASP A 78 10.25 14.68 -12.04
C ASP A 78 11.30 15.53 -12.76
N ALA A 79 11.40 16.81 -12.39
CA ALA A 79 12.37 17.73 -12.97
C ALA A 79 13.84 17.38 -12.68
N ARG A 80 14.12 16.54 -11.66
CA ARG A 80 15.49 16.17 -11.27
C ARG A 80 16.11 15.17 -12.23
N SER A 81 15.30 14.25 -12.76
CA SER A 81 15.70 13.20 -13.72
C SER A 81 15.19 13.46 -15.15
N GLY A 82 14.22 14.36 -15.31
CA GLY A 82 13.51 14.59 -16.57
C GLY A 82 12.50 13.48 -16.90
N ARG A 83 12.15 12.65 -15.91
CA ARG A 83 11.24 11.51 -16.05
C ARG A 83 9.78 11.99 -16.05
N VAL A 84 9.00 11.46 -16.99
CA VAL A 84 7.54 11.56 -17.01
C VAL A 84 6.99 10.14 -16.93
N VAL A 85 6.01 9.90 -16.06
CA VAL A 85 5.33 8.61 -15.96
C VAL A 85 3.82 8.80 -15.85
N THR A 86 3.07 7.97 -16.57
CA THR A 86 1.64 7.75 -16.41
C THR A 86 1.44 6.37 -15.79
N VAL A 87 0.87 6.31 -14.58
CA VAL A 87 0.48 5.09 -13.88
C VAL A 87 -1.03 4.92 -13.99
N MET A 88 -1.49 3.74 -14.39
CA MET A 88 -2.91 3.38 -14.51
C MET A 88 -3.25 2.33 -13.46
N ALA A 89 -4.06 2.72 -12.48
CA ALA A 89 -4.55 1.86 -11.42
C ALA A 89 -5.76 1.03 -11.91
N ASP A 90 -5.50 0.15 -12.87
CA ASP A 90 -6.45 -0.78 -13.45
C ASP A 90 -6.23 -2.22 -12.93
N ALA A 91 -6.82 -3.23 -13.58
CA ALA A 91 -6.69 -4.62 -13.14
C ALA A 91 -5.27 -5.20 -13.24
N VAL A 92 -4.37 -4.57 -14.02
CA VAL A 92 -3.02 -5.08 -14.32
C VAL A 92 -1.89 -4.17 -13.84
N ASN A 93 -2.22 -2.97 -13.33
CA ASN A 93 -1.29 -2.00 -12.75
C ASN A 93 -0.22 -1.55 -13.77
N GLU A 94 -0.71 -1.04 -14.90
CA GLU A 94 0.11 -0.60 -16.03
C GLU A 94 0.77 0.76 -15.78
N SER A 95 1.91 0.99 -16.44
CA SER A 95 2.63 2.25 -16.45
C SER A 95 3.31 2.51 -17.80
N VAL A 96 3.35 3.79 -18.19
CA VAL A 96 4.12 4.29 -19.33
C VAL A 96 5.05 5.39 -18.86
N GLY A 97 6.35 5.24 -19.09
CA GLY A 97 7.34 6.24 -18.70
C GLY A 97 8.31 6.60 -19.83
N PHE A 98 8.78 7.85 -19.84
CA PHE A 98 9.84 8.34 -20.74
C PHE A 98 10.69 9.42 -20.05
N THR A 99 11.90 9.67 -20.56
CA THR A 99 12.83 10.66 -20.01
C THR A 99 13.17 11.72 -21.06
N VAL A 100 13.11 13.00 -20.69
CA VAL A 100 13.38 14.15 -21.58
C VAL A 100 14.66 14.87 -21.16
N ARG A 101 15.53 15.15 -22.13
CA ARG A 101 16.84 15.78 -21.94
C ARG A 101 17.11 16.86 -22.98
N ASP A 102 18.06 17.75 -22.69
CA ASP A 102 18.57 18.72 -23.65
C ASP A 102 19.63 18.09 -24.58
N SER A 103 20.18 18.90 -25.50
CA SER A 103 21.27 18.47 -26.39
C SER A 103 22.59 18.13 -25.67
N GLY A 104 22.76 18.57 -24.42
CA GLY A 104 23.89 18.23 -23.55
C GLY A 104 23.65 16.98 -22.69
N GLY A 105 22.50 16.32 -22.83
CA GLY A 105 22.13 15.13 -22.05
C GLY A 105 21.69 15.43 -20.61
N LYS A 106 21.42 16.69 -20.25
CA LYS A 106 20.89 17.08 -18.94
C LYS A 106 19.37 16.93 -18.88
N PRO A 107 18.79 16.57 -17.72
CA PRO A 107 17.34 16.61 -17.48
C PRO A 107 16.70 17.94 -17.89
N VAL A 108 15.56 17.86 -18.58
CA VAL A 108 14.75 19.03 -18.92
C VAL A 108 13.55 19.11 -17.99
N ARG A 109 13.39 20.25 -17.33
CA ARG A 109 12.16 20.56 -16.59
C ARG A 109 11.00 20.72 -17.57
N LEU A 110 9.93 19.97 -17.32
CA LEU A 110 8.68 20.05 -18.06
C LEU A 110 7.60 20.75 -17.24
N GLU A 111 6.69 21.39 -17.94
CA GLU A 111 5.52 22.08 -17.40
C GLU A 111 4.26 21.59 -18.10
N TRP A 112 3.11 21.73 -17.45
CA TRP A 112 1.82 21.38 -18.03
C TRP A 112 1.43 22.36 -19.13
N GLY A 113 1.20 21.88 -20.35
CA GLY A 113 0.73 22.71 -21.48
C GLY A 113 -0.74 23.11 -21.35
N SER A 114 -1.54 22.29 -20.66
CA SER A 114 -2.98 22.43 -20.46
C SER A 114 -3.36 22.41 -18.97
N ASN A 115 -4.55 22.94 -18.63
CA ASN A 115 -5.09 22.87 -17.26
C ASN A 115 -5.72 21.50 -16.93
N GLY A 116 -6.02 20.69 -17.94
CA GLY A 116 -6.67 19.38 -17.81
C GLY A 116 -6.19 18.40 -18.87
N GLY A 117 -6.81 17.22 -18.91
CA GLY A 117 -6.56 16.17 -19.90
C GLY A 117 -7.78 15.87 -20.75
N VAL A 118 -7.62 15.04 -21.78
CA VAL A 118 -8.70 14.46 -22.57
C VAL A 118 -8.75 12.96 -22.31
N ILE A 119 -9.92 12.46 -21.93
CA ILE A 119 -10.18 11.05 -21.66
C ILE A 119 -11.11 10.51 -22.74
N SER A 120 -10.81 9.35 -23.29
CA SER A 120 -11.67 8.68 -24.28
C SER A 120 -11.69 7.17 -24.12
N GLY A 121 -12.77 6.52 -24.55
CA GLY A 121 -12.86 5.05 -24.60
C GLY A 121 -13.61 4.56 -25.84
N THR A 122 -13.19 3.37 -26.33
CA THR A 122 -13.79 2.66 -27.47
C THR A 122 -13.64 1.16 -27.24
N GLY A 123 -14.75 0.45 -27.01
CA GLY A 123 -14.69 -0.96 -26.60
C GLY A 123 -13.99 -1.14 -25.25
N SER A 124 -13.05 -2.09 -25.15
CA SER A 124 -12.17 -2.24 -23.99
C SER A 124 -11.10 -1.14 -23.89
N SER A 125 -10.75 -0.50 -25.01
CA SER A 125 -9.64 0.44 -25.09
C SER A 125 -9.98 1.78 -24.43
N ARG A 126 -9.07 2.28 -23.59
CA ARG A 126 -9.18 3.55 -22.87
C ARG A 126 -7.92 4.36 -23.09
N SER A 127 -8.07 5.67 -23.24
CA SER A 127 -6.96 6.60 -23.45
C SER A 127 -7.01 7.79 -22.50
N THR A 128 -5.84 8.20 -22.03
CA THR A 128 -5.61 9.45 -21.31
C THR A 128 -4.62 10.32 -22.10
N GLU A 129 -5.04 11.52 -22.47
CA GLU A 129 -4.26 12.50 -23.22
C GLU A 129 -3.99 13.75 -22.36
N TYR A 130 -2.74 14.21 -22.34
CA TYR A 130 -2.30 15.41 -21.64
C TYR A 130 -1.21 16.13 -22.43
N GLU A 131 -1.01 17.41 -22.16
CA GLU A 131 -0.05 18.25 -22.89
C GLU A 131 1.08 18.73 -21.98
N LEU A 132 2.29 18.73 -22.53
CA LEU A 132 3.51 19.17 -21.85
C LEU A 132 4.23 20.24 -22.67
N VAL A 133 4.95 21.11 -21.96
CA VAL A 133 5.82 22.15 -22.53
C VAL A 133 7.23 21.97 -21.99
N ALA A 134 8.20 22.03 -22.90
CA ALA A 134 9.62 22.18 -22.60
C ALA A 134 10.06 23.59 -22.97
N ASN A 135 10.56 24.36 -22.01
CA ASN A 135 11.02 25.74 -22.19
C ASN A 135 12.46 25.82 -22.77
N VAL A 136 12.75 24.97 -23.77
CA VAL A 136 14.02 24.88 -24.49
C VAL A 136 13.78 24.62 -25.99
N PRO A 137 14.68 25.06 -26.89
CA PRO A 137 14.48 24.94 -28.34
C PRO A 137 14.68 23.53 -28.91
N HIS A 138 15.32 22.62 -28.17
CA HIS A 138 15.65 21.27 -28.62
C HIS A 138 15.63 20.31 -27.43
N VAL A 139 14.92 19.18 -27.58
CA VAL A 139 14.92 18.07 -26.61
C VAL A 139 15.18 16.74 -27.30
N GLN A 140 15.71 15.80 -26.52
CA GLN A 140 15.79 14.38 -26.82
C GLN A 140 14.93 13.60 -25.83
N ILE A 141 14.19 12.62 -26.32
CA ILE A 141 13.29 11.75 -25.55
C ILE A 141 13.76 10.31 -25.71
N GLY A 142 13.98 9.62 -24.60
CA GLY A 142 14.42 8.23 -24.57
C GLY A 142 14.01 7.54 -23.27
N TRP A 143 14.57 6.37 -22.98
CA TRP A 143 14.12 5.49 -21.88
C TRP A 143 12.59 5.25 -21.89
N ILE A 144 12.00 5.15 -23.08
CA ILE A 144 10.58 4.81 -23.22
C ILE A 144 10.39 3.40 -22.65
N LEU A 145 9.52 3.26 -21.65
CA LEU A 145 9.16 2.00 -21.00
C LEU A 145 7.63 1.89 -20.96
N LEU A 146 7.12 0.75 -21.42
CA LEU A 146 5.72 0.35 -21.31
C LEU A 146 5.70 -0.98 -20.53
N GLY A 147 4.86 -1.12 -19.52
CA GLY A 147 4.82 -2.33 -18.68
C GLY A 147 3.96 -2.12 -17.44
N SER A 148 4.29 -2.79 -16.33
CA SER A 148 3.66 -2.51 -15.04
C SER A 148 4.47 -1.50 -14.21
N MET A 149 3.80 -0.82 -13.27
CA MET A 149 4.44 0.13 -12.37
C MET A 149 5.60 -0.47 -11.56
N ARG A 150 5.57 -1.79 -11.30
CA ARG A 150 6.67 -2.51 -10.67
C ARG A 150 7.95 -2.53 -11.51
N VAL A 151 7.81 -2.59 -12.84
CA VAL A 151 8.95 -2.53 -13.79
C VAL A 151 9.51 -1.11 -13.87
N GLU A 152 8.65 -0.09 -13.87
CA GLU A 152 9.07 1.32 -13.78
C GLU A 152 9.84 1.59 -12.47
N ARG A 153 9.34 1.09 -11.34
CA ARG A 153 10.02 1.19 -10.03
C ARG A 153 11.43 0.58 -10.07
N ASP A 154 11.57 -0.61 -10.64
CA ASP A 154 12.87 -1.29 -10.74
C ASP A 154 13.83 -0.58 -11.73
N LEU A 155 13.32 0.07 -12.79
CA LEU A 155 14.11 0.97 -13.67
C LEU A 155 14.61 2.22 -12.92
N VAL A 156 13.78 2.79 -12.06
CA VAL A 156 14.13 3.96 -11.24
C VAL A 156 15.17 3.57 -10.18
N TYR A 157 14.91 2.52 -9.39
CA TYR A 157 15.79 2.04 -8.32
C TYR A 157 17.17 1.58 -8.82
N SER A 158 17.27 1.09 -10.05
CA SER A 158 18.56 0.73 -10.67
C SER A 158 19.35 1.93 -11.23
N GLY A 159 18.82 3.16 -11.16
CA GLY A 159 19.43 4.37 -11.74
C GLY A 159 19.61 4.30 -13.26
N LYS A 160 18.92 3.36 -13.94
CA LYS A 160 19.07 3.12 -15.38
C LYS A 160 18.53 4.28 -16.21
N HIS A 161 17.39 4.84 -15.82
CA HIS A 161 16.76 6.02 -16.43
C HIS A 161 17.65 7.28 -16.45
N GLU A 162 18.69 7.36 -15.63
CA GLU A 162 19.68 8.44 -15.58
C GLU A 162 20.84 8.25 -16.56
N LYS A 163 21.10 7.02 -17.02
CA LYS A 163 22.20 6.73 -17.98
C LYS A 163 21.92 7.34 -19.36
N PRO A 164 22.93 7.55 -20.23
CA PRO A 164 22.71 8.04 -21.59
C PRO A 164 21.77 7.13 -22.39
N PHE A 165 21.00 7.68 -23.34
CA PHE A 165 20.05 6.89 -24.15
C PHE A 165 20.73 5.81 -25.02
N SER A 166 22.05 5.89 -25.23
CA SER A 166 22.85 4.86 -25.90
C SER A 166 23.26 3.69 -24.99
N ALA A 167 22.98 3.74 -23.70
CA ALA A 167 23.28 2.64 -22.77
C ALA A 167 22.37 1.43 -23.04
N PRO A 168 22.80 0.20 -22.68
CA PRO A 168 21.98 -0.99 -22.84
C PRO A 168 20.62 -0.84 -22.15
N THR A 169 19.57 -1.32 -22.82
CA THR A 169 18.18 -1.21 -22.35
C THR A 169 17.97 -1.85 -20.98
N PHE A 170 16.81 -1.59 -20.37
CA PHE A 170 16.38 -2.29 -19.17
C PHE A 170 15.87 -3.69 -19.55
N ALA A 171 16.34 -4.73 -18.87
CA ALA A 171 16.08 -6.12 -19.22
C ALA A 171 15.58 -6.89 -18.00
N LEU A 172 14.48 -7.62 -18.18
CA LEU A 172 13.89 -8.50 -17.18
C LEU A 172 14.49 -9.89 -17.33
N ARG A 173 15.49 -10.20 -16.49
CA ARG A 173 16.32 -11.41 -16.59
C ARG A 173 15.50 -12.70 -16.57
N GLU A 174 14.38 -12.69 -15.85
CA GLU A 174 13.47 -13.81 -15.70
C GLU A 174 12.81 -14.17 -17.04
N LEU A 175 12.49 -13.17 -17.87
CA LEU A 175 11.90 -13.36 -19.21
C LEU A 175 12.95 -13.74 -20.25
N ASP A 176 14.17 -13.19 -20.18
CA ASP A 176 15.28 -13.64 -21.03
C ASP A 176 15.61 -15.12 -20.77
N GLU A 177 15.70 -15.53 -19.50
CA GLU A 177 15.90 -16.93 -19.13
C GLU A 177 14.74 -17.82 -19.61
N MET A 178 13.49 -17.34 -19.52
CA MET A 178 12.30 -18.02 -20.04
C MET A 178 12.38 -18.27 -21.54
N ILE A 179 12.82 -17.29 -22.33
CA ILE A 179 13.07 -17.47 -23.76
C ILE A 179 14.18 -18.50 -24.00
N THR A 180 15.30 -18.42 -23.28
CA THR A 180 16.41 -19.38 -23.41
C THR A 180 15.98 -20.81 -23.06
N ASN A 181 15.18 -20.99 -22.00
CA ASN A 181 14.63 -22.29 -21.61
C ASN A 181 13.62 -22.82 -22.64
N LEU A 182 12.75 -21.96 -23.19
CA LEU A 182 11.84 -22.31 -24.27
C LEU A 182 12.59 -22.70 -25.57
N GLN A 183 13.70 -22.04 -25.90
CA GLN A 183 14.52 -22.39 -27.07
C GLN A 183 15.11 -23.81 -26.99
N ARG A 184 15.46 -24.27 -25.78
CA ARG A 184 16.03 -25.60 -25.48
C ARG A 184 15.02 -26.75 -25.56
N LEU A 185 13.72 -26.47 -25.61
CA LEU A 185 12.67 -27.49 -25.77
C LEU A 185 12.72 -28.17 -27.14
N ARG A 186 12.28 -29.43 -27.20
CA ARG A 186 12.08 -30.17 -28.46
C ARG A 186 11.11 -29.40 -29.38
N PRO A 187 11.29 -29.38 -30.71
CA PRO A 187 10.53 -28.50 -31.61
C PRO A 187 9.00 -28.55 -31.45
N ALA A 188 8.42 -29.74 -31.32
CA ALA A 188 6.97 -29.92 -31.13
C ALA A 188 6.47 -29.34 -29.80
N GLU A 189 7.29 -29.38 -28.75
CA GLU A 189 6.94 -28.84 -27.45
C GLU A 189 7.13 -27.33 -27.39
N ARG A 190 8.24 -26.83 -27.96
CA ARG A 190 8.46 -25.40 -28.17
C ARG A 190 7.31 -24.76 -28.93
N ALA A 191 6.79 -25.42 -29.96
CA ALA A 191 5.61 -24.96 -30.70
C ALA A 191 4.31 -24.96 -29.89
N ARG A 192 4.14 -25.85 -28.90
CA ARG A 192 3.01 -25.80 -27.95
C ARG A 192 3.13 -24.59 -27.03
N HIS A 193 4.29 -24.42 -26.39
CA HIS A 193 4.55 -23.32 -25.47
C HIS A 193 4.42 -21.94 -26.16
N LEU A 194 4.87 -21.83 -27.41
CA LEU A 194 4.70 -20.62 -28.22
C LEU A 194 3.22 -20.28 -28.49
N ARG A 195 2.36 -21.27 -28.76
CA ARG A 195 0.91 -21.02 -28.93
C ARG A 195 0.22 -20.59 -27.63
N LEU A 196 0.67 -21.09 -26.47
CA LEU A 196 0.13 -20.67 -25.17
C LEU A 196 0.49 -19.22 -24.81
N LEU A 197 1.58 -18.70 -25.39
CA LEU A 197 2.05 -17.31 -25.27
C LEU A 197 1.57 -16.39 -26.42
N ASP A 198 0.61 -16.86 -27.22
CA ASP A 198 0.14 -16.22 -28.46
C ASP A 198 1.28 -15.69 -29.35
N ALA A 199 2.32 -16.50 -29.54
CA ALA A 199 3.53 -16.12 -30.27
C ALA A 199 3.79 -17.03 -31.48
N PRO A 200 3.96 -16.49 -32.70
CA PRO A 200 4.31 -17.27 -33.88
C PRO A 200 5.74 -17.84 -33.82
N GLY A 201 6.62 -17.27 -32.98
CA GLY A 201 7.99 -17.70 -32.85
C GLY A 201 8.79 -16.99 -31.76
N VAL A 202 9.97 -17.52 -31.47
CA VAL A 202 10.92 -16.93 -30.51
C VAL A 202 11.35 -15.50 -30.86
N PRO A 203 11.59 -15.12 -32.13
CA PRO A 203 11.92 -13.74 -32.47
C PRO A 203 10.84 -12.74 -32.05
N GLU A 204 9.56 -13.15 -32.11
CA GLU A 204 8.45 -12.31 -31.68
C GLU A 204 8.38 -12.19 -30.14
N LEU A 205 8.53 -13.28 -29.37
CA LEU A 205 8.65 -13.15 -27.91
C LEU A 205 9.81 -12.23 -27.48
N ARG A 206 10.93 -12.26 -28.22
CA ARG A 206 12.06 -11.37 -27.96
C ARG A 206 11.78 -9.92 -28.36
N SER A 207 10.90 -9.67 -29.35
CA SER A 207 10.45 -8.32 -29.72
C SER A 207 9.67 -7.67 -28.57
N ARG A 208 8.76 -8.43 -27.93
CA ARG A 208 7.89 -7.99 -26.82
C ARG A 208 8.63 -7.57 -25.55
N LEU A 209 9.92 -7.89 -25.41
CA LEU A 209 10.73 -7.45 -24.27
C LEU A 209 11.06 -5.95 -24.27
N GLN A 210 10.83 -5.24 -25.39
CA GLN A 210 11.10 -3.81 -25.54
C GLN A 210 9.96 -3.13 -26.32
N PRO A 211 9.70 -1.83 -26.12
CA PRO A 211 8.65 -1.14 -26.86
C PRO A 211 9.08 -0.87 -28.31
N ALA A 212 8.22 -1.23 -29.26
CA ALA A 212 8.41 -0.92 -30.67
C ALA A 212 8.03 0.55 -30.94
N VAL A 213 8.98 1.36 -31.42
CA VAL A 213 8.77 2.79 -31.70
C VAL A 213 8.65 3.02 -33.21
N THR A 214 7.53 3.62 -33.63
CA THR A 214 7.22 3.94 -35.03
C THR A 214 6.94 5.44 -35.20
N LEU A 215 7.11 5.96 -36.42
CA LEU A 215 6.79 7.36 -36.73
C LEU A 215 5.31 7.53 -37.06
N LEU A 216 4.66 8.51 -36.45
CA LEU A 216 3.30 8.92 -36.77
C LEU A 216 3.30 10.06 -37.81
N SER A 217 2.52 9.89 -38.87
CA SER A 217 2.16 10.92 -39.83
C SER A 217 0.70 10.75 -40.21
N SER A 218 -0.19 11.42 -39.47
CA SER A 218 -1.64 11.34 -39.70
C SER A 218 -2.26 12.75 -39.65
N GLY A 219 -2.84 13.17 -40.77
CA GLY A 219 -3.43 14.50 -40.92
C GLY A 219 -2.45 15.62 -40.54
N THR A 220 -2.86 16.45 -39.58
CA THR A 220 -2.06 17.57 -39.05
C THR A 220 -1.10 17.20 -37.92
N ARG A 221 -1.13 15.96 -37.39
CA ARG A 221 -0.27 15.55 -36.26
C ARG A 221 0.94 14.75 -36.77
N ARG A 222 2.13 15.15 -36.31
CA ARG A 222 3.41 14.42 -36.53
C ARG A 222 3.94 13.95 -35.17
N GLY A 223 4.49 12.74 -35.11
CA GLY A 223 4.81 12.17 -33.81
C GLY A 223 5.60 10.86 -33.85
N ILE A 224 5.63 10.20 -32.69
CA ILE A 224 6.00 8.79 -32.55
C ILE A 224 4.86 8.01 -31.87
N LYS A 225 4.80 6.71 -32.13
CA LYS A 225 4.00 5.75 -31.37
C LYS A 225 4.91 4.64 -30.86
N ALA A 226 4.96 4.49 -29.54
CA ALA A 226 5.52 3.32 -28.88
C ALA A 226 4.38 2.33 -28.59
N THR A 227 4.58 1.06 -28.92
CA THR A 227 3.64 -0.02 -28.60
C THR A 227 4.38 -1.18 -27.94
N GLN A 228 3.80 -1.77 -26.90
CA GLN A 228 4.30 -2.99 -26.30
C GLN A 228 3.12 -3.85 -25.83
N PRO A 229 2.88 -5.02 -26.45
CA PRO A 229 1.98 -6.00 -25.86
C PRO A 229 2.64 -6.62 -24.62
N ALA A 230 1.83 -7.17 -23.72
CA ALA A 230 2.30 -8.07 -22.68
C ALA A 230 3.05 -9.27 -23.28
N PHE A 231 3.89 -9.92 -22.48
CA PHE A 231 4.72 -11.04 -22.96
C PHE A 231 3.89 -12.18 -23.57
N ASP A 232 2.72 -12.46 -22.98
CA ASP A 232 1.74 -13.46 -23.44
C ASP A 232 0.72 -12.91 -24.45
N GLY A 233 0.86 -11.66 -24.92
CA GLY A 233 0.01 -11.04 -25.94
C GLY A 233 -1.38 -10.59 -25.49
N LYS A 234 -1.77 -10.78 -24.22
CA LYS A 234 -3.17 -10.61 -23.78
C LYS A 234 -3.60 -9.18 -23.47
N THR A 235 -2.66 -8.26 -23.19
CA THR A 235 -2.93 -6.83 -23.05
C THR A 235 -1.98 -6.02 -23.92
N HIS A 236 -2.41 -4.83 -24.33
CA HIS A 236 -1.74 -3.94 -25.27
C HIS A 236 -1.64 -2.53 -24.73
N LEU A 237 -0.41 -2.12 -24.42
CA LEU A 237 -0.11 -0.77 -23.98
C LEU A 237 0.51 0.03 -25.13
N SER A 238 0.14 1.30 -25.25
CA SER A 238 0.75 2.20 -26.23
C SER A 238 0.83 3.65 -25.75
N MET A 239 1.83 4.35 -26.28
CA MET A 239 2.08 5.77 -26.04
C MET A 239 2.25 6.48 -27.38
N GLU A 240 1.44 7.49 -27.65
CA GLU A 240 1.61 8.40 -28.78
C GLU A 240 2.14 9.74 -28.26
N LEU A 241 3.23 10.23 -28.84
CA LEU A 241 3.75 11.57 -28.58
C LEU A 241 3.68 12.36 -29.88
N THR A 242 2.92 13.44 -29.88
CA THR A 242 2.63 14.25 -31.08
C THR A 242 2.93 15.72 -30.88
N ILE A 243 3.29 16.40 -31.96
CA ILE A 243 3.56 17.85 -32.05
C ILE A 243 2.68 18.48 -33.13
N ASP A 244 2.48 19.81 -33.06
CA ASP A 244 2.09 20.58 -34.23
C ASP A 244 3.32 20.74 -35.16
N PRO A 245 3.30 20.21 -36.40
CA PRO A 245 4.41 20.34 -37.35
C PRO A 245 4.66 21.78 -37.83
N ARG A 246 3.76 22.73 -37.54
CA ARG A 246 3.95 24.18 -37.73
C ARG A 246 4.80 24.81 -36.63
N GLU A 247 4.82 24.23 -35.42
CA GLU A 247 5.57 24.74 -34.28
C GLU A 247 6.92 24.04 -34.10
N ALA A 248 7.01 22.74 -34.43
CA ALA A 248 8.21 21.93 -34.22
C ALA A 248 8.49 20.95 -35.38
N THR A 249 9.67 20.34 -35.34
CA THR A 249 10.03 19.13 -36.10
C THR A 249 10.33 17.99 -35.14
N ILE A 250 9.93 16.77 -35.51
CA ILE A 250 10.23 15.54 -34.76
C ILE A 250 10.93 14.53 -35.68
N VAL A 251 11.99 13.91 -35.18
CA VAL A 251 12.77 12.87 -35.86
C VAL A 251 13.12 11.78 -34.84
N SER A 252 12.85 10.52 -35.16
CA SER A 252 13.29 9.37 -34.36
C SER A 252 14.51 8.72 -35.00
N ALA A 253 15.57 8.49 -34.22
CA ALA A 253 16.82 7.90 -34.69
C ALA A 253 17.49 7.08 -33.58
N GLY A 254 17.56 5.76 -33.77
CA GLY A 254 18.07 4.85 -32.74
C GLY A 254 17.21 4.87 -31.46
N PRO A 255 17.80 4.87 -30.26
CA PRO A 255 17.07 4.78 -28.98
C PRO A 255 16.45 6.11 -28.52
N ALA A 256 16.55 7.19 -29.32
CA ALA A 256 16.08 8.52 -28.94
C ALA A 256 15.28 9.21 -30.05
N THR A 257 14.28 9.99 -29.62
CA THR A 257 13.48 10.86 -30.47
C THR A 257 13.83 12.32 -30.20
N SER A 258 14.24 13.04 -31.23
CA SER A 258 14.62 14.45 -31.18
C SER A 258 13.46 15.34 -31.60
N ILE A 259 13.12 16.34 -30.79
CA ILE A 259 12.13 17.37 -31.12
C ILE A 259 12.80 18.74 -31.10
N ARG A 260 12.62 19.55 -32.14
CA ARG A 260 13.20 20.90 -32.26
C ARG A 260 12.12 21.93 -32.58
N ALA A 261 12.05 23.00 -31.79
CA ALA A 261 11.15 24.13 -32.04
C ALA A 261 11.56 24.88 -33.31
N ARG A 262 10.60 25.25 -34.16
CA ARG A 262 10.80 26.14 -35.30
C ARG A 262 10.93 27.60 -34.88
N SER A 263 10.25 27.97 -33.79
CA SER A 263 10.35 29.30 -33.16
C SER A 263 11.67 29.52 -32.42
N GLY A 264 12.44 28.45 -32.15
CA GLY A 264 13.67 28.52 -31.37
C GLY A 264 13.48 28.87 -29.89
N ARG A 265 12.26 28.70 -29.32
CA ARG A 265 11.97 29.06 -27.92
C ARG A 265 11.53 27.88 -27.07
N SER A 266 10.32 27.36 -27.30
CA SER A 266 9.68 26.31 -26.50
C SER A 266 9.10 25.22 -27.40
N ILE A 267 8.98 24.02 -26.86
CA ILE A 267 8.36 22.87 -27.53
C ILE A 267 7.11 22.47 -26.76
N ARG A 268 5.95 22.51 -27.42
CA ARG A 268 4.69 21.95 -26.92
C ARG A 268 4.47 20.58 -27.57
N PHE A 269 4.08 19.59 -26.78
CA PHE A 269 3.77 18.25 -27.28
C PHE A 269 2.67 17.59 -26.46
N THR A 270 1.85 16.81 -27.16
CA THR A 270 0.73 16.05 -26.59
C THR A 270 1.15 14.59 -26.41
N VAL A 271 0.94 14.05 -25.21
CA VAL A 271 1.12 12.63 -24.90
C VAL A 271 -0.25 11.99 -24.75
N ARG A 272 -0.49 10.88 -25.45
CA ARG A 272 -1.66 10.02 -25.27
C ARG A 272 -1.19 8.62 -24.89
N VAL A 273 -1.62 8.15 -23.73
CA VAL A 273 -1.43 6.76 -23.29
C VAL A 273 -2.73 6.00 -23.52
N THR A 274 -2.63 4.77 -24.04
CA THR A 274 -3.79 3.92 -24.36
C THR A 274 -3.53 2.48 -23.93
N THR A 275 -4.48 1.90 -23.19
CA THR A 275 -4.50 0.49 -22.72
C THR A 275 -5.82 -0.19 -23.15
N ASP A 276 -5.83 -1.52 -23.24
CA ASP A 276 -7.01 -2.37 -23.41
C ASP A 276 -7.32 -3.25 -22.18
N ALA A 277 -6.50 -3.20 -21.12
CA ALA A 277 -6.62 -4.07 -19.95
C ALA A 277 -7.90 -3.83 -19.15
N SER A 278 -8.37 -4.79 -18.35
CA SER A 278 -9.64 -4.63 -17.60
C SER A 278 -9.62 -3.46 -16.61
N SER A 279 -10.75 -2.76 -16.50
CA SER A 279 -10.93 -1.71 -15.48
C SER A 279 -11.29 -2.29 -14.11
N LEU A 280 -10.98 -1.55 -13.06
CA LEU A 280 -11.55 -1.71 -11.72
C LEU A 280 -12.92 -1.01 -11.64
N THR A 281 -13.68 -1.28 -10.57
CA THR A 281 -14.98 -0.67 -10.29
C THR A 281 -14.87 0.28 -9.08
N PRO A 282 -14.71 1.60 -9.27
CA PRO A 282 -14.52 2.54 -8.16
C PRO A 282 -15.66 2.53 -7.15
N LEU A 283 -15.34 2.70 -5.86
CA LEU A 283 -16.33 2.94 -4.81
C LEU A 283 -16.73 4.41 -4.75
N ALA A 284 -18.02 4.66 -4.54
CA ALA A 284 -18.55 6.01 -4.34
C ALA A 284 -18.29 6.53 -2.92
N ARG A 285 -18.27 7.86 -2.75
CA ARG A 285 -18.02 8.54 -1.46
C ARG A 285 -18.90 8.02 -0.31
N ASN A 286 -20.15 7.68 -0.59
CA ASN A 286 -21.13 7.16 0.38
C ASN A 286 -21.08 5.62 0.57
N GLU A 287 -20.38 4.88 -0.29
CA GLU A 287 -19.99 3.49 -0.03
C GLU A 287 -18.78 3.44 0.93
N ILE A 288 -17.89 4.44 0.85
CA ILE A 288 -16.66 4.55 1.65
C ILE A 288 -16.92 5.14 3.06
N PHE A 289 -17.50 6.35 3.13
CA PHE A 289 -17.56 7.13 4.37
C PHE A 289 -18.93 7.07 5.05
N ASN A 290 -18.94 7.00 6.39
CA ASN A 290 -20.19 7.03 7.15
C ASN A 290 -20.82 8.43 7.20
N ALA A 291 -22.14 8.46 7.44
CA ALA A 291 -22.91 9.69 7.45
C ALA A 291 -22.50 10.69 8.56
N ALA A 292 -21.87 10.23 9.65
CA ALA A 292 -21.40 11.13 10.71
C ALA A 292 -20.15 11.90 10.28
N PHE A 293 -19.21 11.23 9.62
CA PHE A 293 -18.03 11.86 9.04
C PHE A 293 -18.39 12.81 7.89
N LEU A 294 -19.32 12.41 7.00
CA LEU A 294 -19.78 13.28 5.90
C LEU A 294 -20.38 14.61 6.42
N ARG A 295 -21.18 14.57 7.50
CA ARG A 295 -21.69 15.79 8.16
C ARG A 295 -20.58 16.66 8.77
N PHE A 296 -19.51 16.04 9.30
CA PHE A 296 -18.35 16.77 9.81
C PHE A 296 -17.61 17.49 8.68
N THR A 297 -17.41 16.84 7.53
CA THR A 297 -16.75 17.44 6.37
C THR A 297 -17.60 18.53 5.69
N ASP A 298 -18.92 18.33 5.58
CA ASP A 298 -19.84 19.37 5.11
C ASP A 298 -19.86 20.60 6.03
N SER A 299 -19.72 20.39 7.35
CA SER A 299 -19.63 21.49 8.33
C SER A 299 -18.35 22.33 8.13
N ALA A 300 -17.22 21.68 7.80
CA ALA A 300 -15.98 22.36 7.44
C ALA A 300 -16.11 23.12 6.11
N ARG A 301 -16.76 22.52 5.09
CA ARG A 301 -17.05 23.16 3.81
C ARG A 301 -17.91 24.42 3.98
N MET A 302 -19.03 24.32 4.70
CA MET A 302 -19.90 25.48 5.00
C MET A 302 -19.17 26.59 5.76
N ALA A 303 -18.22 26.27 6.63
CA ALA A 303 -17.39 27.27 7.30
C ALA A 303 -16.46 28.00 6.31
N ALA A 304 -15.81 27.26 5.40
CA ALA A 304 -14.98 27.83 4.33
C ALA A 304 -15.76 28.69 3.33
N GLU A 305 -16.99 28.28 2.97
CA GLU A 305 -17.89 29.05 2.10
C GLU A 305 -18.22 30.42 2.74
N ARG A 306 -18.56 30.44 4.04
CA ARG A 306 -18.80 31.71 4.79
C ARG A 306 -17.55 32.59 4.88
N ALA A 307 -16.39 31.97 5.13
CA ALA A 307 -15.10 32.64 5.18
C ALA A 307 -14.67 33.25 3.82
N SER A 308 -15.19 32.73 2.71
CA SER A 308 -14.89 33.18 1.34
C SER A 308 -15.78 34.33 0.85
N VAL A 309 -16.79 34.75 1.64
CA VAL A 309 -17.69 35.85 1.26
C VAL A 309 -16.93 37.18 1.29
N GLY A 310 -16.71 37.77 0.11
CA GLY A 310 -16.03 39.08 -0.05
C GLY A 310 -14.68 39.03 -0.79
N ALA A 311 -14.49 38.08 -1.71
CA ALA A 311 -13.33 37.95 -2.62
C ALA A 311 -11.94 37.71 -1.97
N SER A 312 -11.78 37.86 -0.66
CA SER A 312 -10.55 37.52 0.08
C SER A 312 -10.86 37.16 1.53
N PRO A 313 -10.06 36.28 2.17
CA PRO A 313 -10.21 35.98 3.60
C PRO A 313 -9.97 37.25 4.43
N ARG A 314 -10.88 37.55 5.37
CA ARG A 314 -10.82 38.80 6.17
C ARG A 314 -9.97 38.65 7.44
N THR A 315 -9.71 37.41 7.87
CA THR A 315 -8.96 37.08 9.09
C THR A 315 -8.05 35.86 8.88
N SER A 316 -7.11 35.63 9.80
CA SER A 316 -6.33 34.38 9.86
C SER A 316 -7.21 33.15 10.11
N ALA A 317 -8.32 33.30 10.83
CA ALA A 317 -9.30 32.24 11.06
C ALA A 317 -10.05 31.85 9.77
N ASP A 318 -10.40 32.82 8.92
CA ASP A 318 -11.00 32.57 7.61
C ASP A 318 -10.06 31.74 6.71
N SER A 319 -8.80 32.15 6.62
CA SER A 319 -7.75 31.42 5.89
C SER A 319 -7.57 29.99 6.43
N ALA A 320 -7.59 29.81 7.76
CA ALA A 320 -7.49 28.49 8.38
C ALA A 320 -8.72 27.60 8.09
N ALA A 321 -9.94 28.17 8.08
CA ALA A 321 -11.15 27.45 7.72
C ALA A 321 -11.14 26.98 6.25
N ILE A 322 -10.73 27.86 5.34
CA ILE A 322 -10.59 27.55 3.90
C ILE A 322 -9.53 26.46 3.68
N ALA A 323 -8.34 26.60 4.29
CA ALA A 323 -7.28 25.60 4.19
C ALA A 323 -7.70 24.24 4.78
N ARG A 324 -8.44 24.22 5.90
CA ARG A 324 -8.97 23.00 6.50
C ARG A 324 -9.97 22.29 5.58
N ALA A 325 -10.92 23.01 4.99
CA ALA A 325 -11.91 22.42 4.08
C ALA A 325 -11.25 21.82 2.83
N ARG A 326 -10.29 22.54 2.23
CA ARG A 326 -9.53 22.03 1.08
C ARG A 326 -8.72 20.78 1.42
N ARG A 327 -8.03 20.76 2.57
CA ARG A 327 -7.27 19.57 3.04
C ARG A 327 -8.17 18.36 3.28
N LEU A 328 -9.34 18.55 3.91
CA LEU A 328 -10.30 17.45 4.12
C LEU A 328 -10.82 16.89 2.80
N GLU A 329 -11.23 17.74 1.85
CA GLU A 329 -11.67 17.28 0.52
C GLU A 329 -10.53 16.58 -0.24
N ARG A 330 -9.30 17.11 -0.19
CA ARG A 330 -8.10 16.50 -0.79
C ARG A 330 -7.86 15.09 -0.26
N ASP A 331 -7.80 14.96 1.07
CA ASP A 331 -7.52 13.68 1.73
C ASP A 331 -8.69 12.69 1.50
N MET A 332 -9.94 13.15 1.39
CA MET A 332 -11.08 12.30 0.97
C MET A 332 -10.98 11.82 -0.48
N ARG A 333 -10.59 12.70 -1.43
CA ARG A 333 -10.35 12.32 -2.82
C ARG A 333 -9.20 11.32 -2.96
N SER A 334 -8.19 11.41 -2.11
CA SER A 334 -7.12 10.41 -2.02
C SER A 334 -7.68 9.02 -1.66
N VAL A 335 -8.58 8.91 -0.68
CA VAL A 335 -9.25 7.63 -0.36
C VAL A 335 -10.08 7.13 -1.55
N GLU A 336 -10.87 8.00 -2.19
CA GLU A 336 -11.69 7.64 -3.36
C GLU A 336 -10.84 7.08 -4.52
N LEU A 337 -9.68 7.68 -4.79
CA LEU A 337 -8.75 7.22 -5.84
C LEU A 337 -8.12 5.85 -5.52
N LEU A 338 -8.00 5.50 -4.23
CA LEU A 338 -7.47 4.22 -3.77
C LEU A 338 -8.53 3.12 -3.56
N SER A 339 -9.82 3.42 -3.76
CA SER A 339 -10.94 2.53 -3.40
C SER A 339 -11.71 1.99 -4.61
N ALA A 340 -11.69 0.66 -4.79
CA ALA A 340 -12.49 -0.05 -5.79
C ALA A 340 -13.11 -1.35 -5.22
N LYS A 341 -14.14 -1.91 -5.86
CA LYS A 341 -14.85 -3.11 -5.37
C LYS A 341 -13.98 -4.36 -5.34
N GLU A 342 -12.97 -4.40 -6.21
CA GLU A 342 -12.00 -5.47 -6.30
C GLU A 342 -10.98 -5.41 -5.15
N LYS A 343 -10.58 -4.19 -4.73
CA LYS A 343 -9.51 -3.96 -3.73
C LYS A 343 -9.42 -2.50 -3.26
N LEU A 344 -8.85 -2.33 -2.07
CA LEU A 344 -8.19 -1.08 -1.66
C LEU A 344 -6.71 -1.14 -2.06
N MET A 345 -6.23 -0.09 -2.71
CA MET A 345 -4.85 0.01 -3.18
C MET A 345 -3.97 0.72 -2.16
N ALA A 346 -2.75 0.20 -1.92
CA ALA A 346 -1.85 0.74 -0.91
C ALA A 346 -1.54 2.23 -1.12
N GLY A 347 -1.14 2.61 -2.33
CA GLY A 347 -0.86 4.00 -2.67
C GLY A 347 -0.32 4.22 -4.10
N MET A 348 -0.24 5.47 -4.55
CA MET A 348 0.25 5.87 -5.88
C MET A 348 1.28 7.02 -5.81
N PRO A 349 2.40 6.95 -6.57
CA PRO A 349 2.60 6.06 -7.72
C PRO A 349 3.18 4.69 -7.38
N ASN A 350 3.78 4.50 -6.19
CA ASN A 350 4.71 3.40 -5.93
C ASN A 350 4.13 1.97 -6.01
N TYR A 351 2.81 1.80 -5.86
CA TYR A 351 2.18 0.48 -5.68
C TYR A 351 1.00 0.24 -6.61
N ALA A 352 -0.05 1.05 -6.56
CA ALA A 352 -1.31 0.91 -7.32
C ALA A 352 -1.88 -0.54 -7.32
N THR A 353 -1.69 -1.25 -6.21
CA THR A 353 -2.03 -2.67 -6.02
C THR A 353 -2.47 -2.93 -4.57
N TYR A 354 -3.09 -4.07 -4.31
CA TYR A 354 -3.48 -4.50 -2.97
C TYR A 354 -2.26 -4.75 -2.06
N PHE A 355 -2.34 -4.25 -0.82
CA PHE A 355 -1.49 -4.66 0.29
C PHE A 355 -2.37 -5.01 1.51
N GLY A 356 -2.26 -6.23 2.03
CA GLY A 356 -3.10 -6.76 3.12
C GLY A 356 -2.96 -5.96 4.40
N ARG A 357 -1.76 -5.92 4.96
CA ARG A 357 -1.37 -5.16 6.15
C ARG A 357 -1.82 -3.71 6.09
N ASP A 358 -1.43 -3.03 5.02
CA ASP A 358 -1.68 -1.59 4.87
C ASP A 358 -3.18 -1.30 4.82
N MET A 359 -3.96 -2.17 4.16
CA MET A 359 -5.42 -2.14 4.12
C MET A 359 -6.04 -2.42 5.50
N MET A 360 -5.64 -3.51 6.19
CA MET A 360 -6.20 -3.90 7.49
C MET A 360 -5.90 -2.88 8.59
N MET A 361 -4.64 -2.44 8.70
CA MET A 361 -4.24 -1.41 9.65
C MET A 361 -4.98 -0.09 9.40
N THR A 362 -5.14 0.31 8.12
CA THR A 362 -5.90 1.52 7.76
C THR A 362 -7.37 1.36 8.10
N ALA A 363 -7.98 0.19 7.86
CA ALA A 363 -9.37 -0.08 8.22
C ALA A 363 -9.61 0.02 9.72
N LEU A 364 -8.71 -0.52 10.55
CA LEU A 364 -8.74 -0.36 12.00
C LEU A 364 -8.69 1.12 12.41
N MET A 365 -7.83 1.93 11.78
CA MET A 365 -7.69 3.37 12.07
C MET A 365 -8.87 4.21 11.56
N MET A 366 -9.45 3.84 10.42
CA MET A 366 -10.55 4.54 9.74
C MET A 366 -11.94 4.11 10.19
N GLU A 367 -12.06 3.10 11.07
CA GLU A 367 -13.29 2.64 11.72
C GLU A 367 -14.23 3.79 12.16
N PRO A 368 -13.78 4.91 12.77
CA PRO A 368 -14.69 6.00 13.17
C PRO A 368 -15.32 6.78 12.00
N VAL A 369 -14.74 6.69 10.78
CA VAL A 369 -15.09 7.53 9.62
C VAL A 369 -15.57 6.76 8.40
N TRP A 370 -15.23 5.47 8.28
CA TRP A 370 -15.73 4.57 7.24
C TRP A 370 -17.12 4.02 7.56
N ALA A 371 -17.83 3.57 6.52
CA ALA A 371 -19.09 2.85 6.63
C ALA A 371 -18.85 1.38 6.99
N ASP A 372 -19.82 0.73 7.66
CA ASP A 372 -19.73 -0.69 8.05
C ASP A 372 -19.42 -1.64 6.88
N ALA A 373 -19.87 -1.27 5.66
CA ALA A 373 -19.59 -2.03 4.43
C ALA A 373 -18.10 -2.04 4.03
N MET A 374 -17.30 -1.08 4.49
CA MET A 374 -15.85 -1.08 4.27
C MET A 374 -15.15 -2.18 5.08
N ALA A 375 -15.63 -2.48 6.29
CA ALA A 375 -15.10 -3.60 7.07
C ALA A 375 -15.41 -4.94 6.38
N GLU A 376 -16.64 -5.12 5.89
CA GLU A 376 -17.02 -6.28 5.07
C GLU A 376 -16.16 -6.39 3.79
N HIS A 377 -15.95 -5.28 3.08
CA HIS A 377 -15.12 -5.24 1.86
C HIS A 377 -13.67 -5.64 2.13
N VAL A 378 -13.05 -5.09 3.18
CA VAL A 378 -11.67 -5.41 3.60
C VAL A 378 -11.55 -6.88 4.01
N ILE A 379 -12.46 -7.36 4.86
CA ILE A 379 -12.45 -8.76 5.34
C ILE A 379 -12.66 -9.73 4.16
N ALA A 380 -13.61 -9.45 3.26
CA ALA A 380 -13.84 -10.29 2.07
C ALA A 380 -12.63 -10.27 1.11
N SER A 381 -11.93 -9.15 1.00
CA SER A 381 -10.69 -9.04 0.20
C SER A 381 -9.59 -9.95 0.73
N VAL A 382 -9.35 -9.95 2.05
CA VAL A 382 -8.41 -10.88 2.69
C VAL A 382 -8.83 -12.33 2.49
N LEU A 383 -10.11 -12.66 2.78
CA LEU A 383 -10.62 -14.03 2.69
C LEU A 383 -10.50 -14.63 1.28
N ARG A 384 -10.78 -13.83 0.23
CA ARG A 384 -10.57 -14.22 -1.17
C ARG A 384 -9.12 -14.63 -1.44
N LYS A 385 -8.18 -13.92 -0.83
CA LYS A 385 -6.73 -13.97 -1.08
C LYS A 385 -5.95 -14.89 -0.14
N LEU A 386 -6.62 -15.64 0.75
CA LEU A 386 -5.91 -16.55 1.65
C LEU A 386 -5.19 -17.67 0.91
N GLY A 387 -3.98 -17.99 1.36
CA GLY A 387 -3.21 -19.15 0.91
C GLY A 387 -3.93 -20.47 1.20
N PRO A 388 -3.45 -21.60 0.63
CA PRO A 388 -4.07 -22.92 0.82
C PRO A 388 -4.27 -23.29 2.30
N ASP A 389 -3.30 -22.93 3.15
CA ASP A 389 -3.28 -23.25 4.58
C ASP A 389 -3.94 -22.19 5.47
N GLY A 390 -4.43 -21.08 4.90
CA GLY A 390 -5.08 -19.99 5.63
C GLY A 390 -4.28 -18.70 5.75
N ALA A 391 -3.03 -18.68 5.27
CA ALA A 391 -2.15 -17.51 5.34
C ALA A 391 -2.72 -16.27 4.63
N VAL A 392 -2.58 -15.10 5.23
CA VAL A 392 -3.05 -13.81 4.68
C VAL A 392 -2.09 -13.28 3.62
N SER A 393 -2.62 -12.86 2.46
CA SER A 393 -1.82 -12.22 1.42
C SER A 393 -1.39 -10.82 1.84
N HIS A 394 -0.08 -10.59 1.82
CA HIS A 394 0.60 -9.34 2.07
C HIS A 394 0.54 -8.37 0.87
N GLU A 395 0.87 -8.84 -0.33
CA GLU A 395 0.91 -8.05 -1.59
C GLU A 395 0.42 -8.94 -2.73
N GLU A 396 -0.28 -8.34 -3.70
CA GLU A 396 -0.60 -9.01 -4.97
C GLU A 396 0.30 -8.50 -6.12
N ALA A 397 0.84 -9.44 -6.90
CA ALA A 397 1.51 -9.20 -8.17
C ALA A 397 0.50 -9.23 -9.31
N LEU A 398 0.47 -8.17 -10.12
CA LEU A 398 -0.48 -7.97 -11.23
C LEU A 398 0.25 -7.85 -12.59
N GLY A 399 -0.45 -8.18 -13.67
CA GLY A 399 -0.04 -7.87 -15.05
C GLY A 399 1.42 -8.24 -15.35
N GLY A 400 2.23 -7.24 -15.69
CA GLY A 400 3.66 -7.41 -15.97
C GLY A 400 4.48 -7.99 -14.81
N GLN A 401 4.08 -7.75 -13.55
CA GLN A 401 4.75 -8.37 -12.39
C GLN A 401 4.31 -9.82 -12.19
N ALA A 402 3.02 -10.12 -12.35
CA ALA A 402 2.51 -11.50 -12.34
C ALA A 402 3.21 -12.35 -13.41
N ILE A 403 3.32 -11.83 -14.63
CA ILE A 403 4.08 -12.45 -15.74
C ILE A 403 5.53 -12.75 -15.32
N ARG A 404 6.23 -11.77 -14.73
CA ARG A 404 7.63 -11.91 -14.32
C ARG A 404 7.82 -12.99 -13.25
N GLU A 405 6.95 -13.05 -12.25
CA GLU A 405 7.04 -14.05 -11.19
C GLU A 405 6.61 -15.45 -11.67
N ASN A 406 5.57 -15.56 -12.50
CA ASN A 406 5.20 -16.82 -13.14
C ASN A 406 6.30 -17.32 -14.09
N ALA A 407 7.09 -16.43 -14.71
CA ALA A 407 8.28 -16.79 -15.48
C ALA A 407 9.40 -17.38 -14.60
N VAL A 408 9.60 -16.90 -13.36
CA VAL A 408 10.52 -17.54 -12.39
C VAL A 408 10.07 -18.97 -12.09
N GLU A 409 8.77 -19.18 -11.85
CA GLU A 409 8.26 -20.53 -11.60
C GLU A 409 8.44 -21.43 -12.83
N TYR A 410 8.09 -20.93 -14.03
CA TYR A 410 8.29 -21.62 -15.30
C TYR A 410 9.76 -22.03 -15.51
N ASN A 411 10.73 -21.14 -15.24
CA ASN A 411 12.16 -21.44 -15.30
C ASN A 411 12.56 -22.55 -14.32
N GLY A 412 12.00 -22.52 -13.10
CA GLY A 412 12.12 -23.62 -12.13
C GLY A 412 11.60 -24.95 -12.68
N ARG A 413 10.38 -24.99 -13.24
CA ARG A 413 9.80 -26.20 -13.84
C ARG A 413 10.64 -26.72 -15.01
N LEU A 414 11.16 -25.84 -15.86
CA LEU A 414 12.02 -26.18 -16.99
C LEU A 414 13.38 -26.73 -16.53
N LYS A 415 13.98 -26.16 -15.48
CA LYS A 415 15.18 -26.70 -14.85
C LYS A 415 14.97 -28.14 -14.37
N THR A 416 13.90 -28.40 -13.62
CA THR A 416 13.52 -29.75 -13.17
C THR A 416 13.24 -30.68 -14.35
N TYR A 417 12.55 -30.22 -15.38
CA TYR A 417 12.30 -31.00 -16.61
C TYR A 417 13.60 -31.44 -17.31
N PHE A 418 14.56 -30.52 -17.50
CA PHE A 418 15.83 -30.85 -18.14
C PHE A 418 16.69 -31.80 -17.29
N GLU A 419 16.66 -31.63 -15.97
CA GLU A 419 17.36 -32.52 -15.04
C GLU A 419 16.75 -33.93 -15.03
N ALA A 420 15.43 -34.05 -14.87
CA ALA A 420 14.71 -35.33 -14.91
C ALA A 420 14.88 -36.05 -16.26
N THR A 421 14.88 -35.29 -17.37
CA THR A 421 15.16 -35.84 -18.72
C THR A 421 16.60 -36.38 -18.82
N ARG A 422 17.57 -35.76 -18.13
CA ARG A 422 18.98 -36.20 -18.10
C ARG A 422 19.18 -37.44 -17.21
N THR A 423 18.41 -37.58 -16.13
CA THR A 423 18.50 -38.72 -15.20
C THR A 423 17.61 -39.91 -15.58
N GLY A 424 16.73 -39.75 -16.57
CA GLY A 424 15.80 -40.80 -17.01
C GLY A 424 14.47 -40.84 -16.26
N ASP A 425 14.20 -39.88 -15.37
CA ASP A 425 12.92 -39.78 -14.68
C ASP A 425 11.85 -39.17 -15.60
N HIS A 426 11.20 -40.04 -16.37
CA HIS A 426 10.14 -39.66 -17.29
C HIS A 426 8.89 -39.13 -16.57
N ALA A 427 8.61 -39.55 -15.33
CA ALA A 427 7.44 -39.13 -14.58
C ALA A 427 7.60 -37.69 -14.06
N ALA A 428 8.74 -37.38 -13.42
CA ALA A 428 9.05 -36.02 -12.99
C ALA A 428 9.20 -35.06 -14.18
N ALA A 429 9.76 -35.52 -15.30
CA ALA A 429 9.83 -34.73 -16.53
C ALA A 429 8.42 -34.42 -17.09
N ALA A 430 7.55 -35.41 -17.21
CA ALA A 430 6.18 -35.21 -17.70
C ALA A 430 5.36 -34.28 -16.78
N SER A 431 5.46 -34.48 -15.45
CA SER A 431 4.80 -33.64 -14.45
C SER A 431 5.29 -32.19 -14.50
N SER A 432 6.61 -31.97 -14.54
CA SER A 432 7.20 -30.63 -14.62
C SER A 432 6.78 -29.89 -15.89
N LEU A 433 6.71 -30.61 -17.02
CA LEU A 433 6.28 -30.05 -18.30
C LEU A 433 4.77 -29.74 -18.33
N ALA A 434 3.93 -30.56 -17.70
CA ALA A 434 2.50 -30.27 -17.56
C ALA A 434 2.28 -28.98 -16.76
N ARG A 435 2.91 -28.86 -15.58
CA ARG A 435 2.86 -27.63 -14.76
C ARG A 435 3.43 -26.41 -15.47
N ALA A 436 4.47 -26.59 -16.29
CA ALA A 436 4.99 -25.51 -17.12
C ALA A 436 3.95 -25.00 -18.14
N ARG A 437 3.12 -25.87 -18.72
CA ARG A 437 2.03 -25.45 -19.65
C ARG A 437 0.88 -24.75 -18.93
N GLU A 438 0.43 -25.28 -17.79
CA GLU A 438 -0.62 -24.68 -16.96
C GLU A 438 -0.27 -23.22 -16.58
N LEU A 439 1.00 -22.95 -16.27
CA LEU A 439 1.50 -21.60 -16.01
C LEU A 439 1.45 -20.68 -17.25
N LEU A 440 1.66 -21.20 -18.46
CA LEU A 440 1.59 -20.40 -19.69
C LEU A 440 0.16 -20.04 -20.06
N GLU A 441 -0.79 -20.97 -19.88
CA GLU A 441 -2.22 -20.74 -20.13
C GLU A 441 -2.73 -19.49 -19.39
N ASN A 442 -2.24 -19.27 -18.16
CA ASN A 442 -2.63 -18.16 -17.31
C ASN A 442 -1.42 -17.36 -16.78
N LEU A 443 -0.49 -16.95 -17.67
CA LEU A 443 0.75 -16.27 -17.25
C LEU A 443 0.53 -14.94 -16.50
N GLN A 444 -0.58 -14.24 -16.76
CA GLN A 444 -1.01 -13.03 -16.02
C GLN A 444 -1.78 -13.34 -14.72
N LEU A 445 -1.94 -14.61 -14.32
CA LEU A 445 -2.63 -14.96 -13.08
C LEU A 445 -1.94 -14.30 -11.88
N VAL A 446 -2.75 -13.56 -11.12
CA VAL A 446 -2.33 -12.85 -9.91
C VAL A 446 -1.58 -13.80 -8.98
N ARG A 447 -0.41 -13.36 -8.49
CA ARG A 447 0.31 -14.08 -7.44
C ARG A 447 0.21 -13.30 -6.14
N GLU A 448 -0.14 -14.02 -5.08
CA GLU A 448 -0.22 -13.50 -3.72
C GLU A 448 1.09 -13.82 -2.98
N ASN A 449 1.53 -12.89 -2.12
CA ASN A 449 2.75 -13.01 -1.33
C ASN A 449 2.39 -13.19 0.15
N TYR A 450 2.96 -14.20 0.82
CA TYR A 450 2.61 -14.60 2.20
C TYR A 450 3.83 -14.55 3.16
N ASN A 451 4.73 -13.56 2.99
CA ASN A 451 5.99 -13.51 3.75
C ASN A 451 5.94 -12.71 5.06
N MET A 452 4.92 -11.90 5.29
CA MET A 452 4.78 -11.08 6.51
C MET A 452 3.89 -11.79 7.52
N LEU A 453 4.29 -11.75 8.80
CA LEU A 453 3.59 -12.43 9.90
C LEU A 453 2.63 -11.50 10.63
N ASP A 454 2.79 -10.17 10.55
CA ASP A 454 1.86 -9.22 11.16
C ASP A 454 0.51 -9.15 10.43
N ASP A 455 0.46 -9.54 9.16
CA ASP A 455 -0.75 -9.78 8.39
C ASP A 455 -1.68 -10.80 9.08
N GLU A 456 -1.14 -11.98 9.44
CA GLU A 456 -1.87 -13.05 10.12
C GLU A 456 -2.46 -12.56 11.46
N PHE A 457 -1.70 -11.79 12.24
CA PHE A 457 -2.21 -11.32 13.55
C PHE A 457 -3.11 -10.07 13.45
N GLN A 458 -3.12 -9.37 12.33
CA GLN A 458 -4.04 -8.25 12.07
C GLN A 458 -5.44 -8.71 11.70
N PHE A 459 -5.56 -9.81 10.97
CA PHE A 459 -6.85 -10.25 10.42
C PHE A 459 -7.89 -10.63 11.50
N PRO A 460 -7.56 -11.37 12.59
CA PRO A 460 -8.48 -11.61 13.68
C PRO A 460 -8.95 -10.32 14.36
N VAL A 461 -8.09 -9.30 14.46
CA VAL A 461 -8.43 -8.02 15.12
C VAL A 461 -9.50 -7.27 14.34
N ILE A 462 -9.38 -7.17 13.01
CA ILE A 462 -10.41 -6.51 12.20
C ILE A 462 -11.72 -7.30 12.16
N VAL A 463 -11.66 -8.65 12.10
CA VAL A 463 -12.84 -9.50 12.15
C VAL A 463 -13.57 -9.37 13.49
N ALA A 464 -12.83 -9.35 14.61
CA ALA A 464 -13.42 -9.17 15.94
C ALA A 464 -14.13 -7.81 16.08
N ARG A 465 -13.55 -6.71 15.57
CA ARG A 465 -14.24 -5.40 15.58
C ARG A 465 -15.50 -5.39 14.73
N TYR A 466 -15.47 -5.97 13.53
CA TYR A 466 -16.67 -6.09 12.69
C TYR A 466 -17.77 -6.94 13.35
N LEU A 467 -17.43 -8.10 13.90
CA LEU A 467 -18.38 -8.98 14.58
C LEU A 467 -18.88 -8.39 15.91
N GLY A 468 -18.06 -7.62 16.62
CA GLY A 468 -18.45 -6.88 17.82
C GLY A 468 -19.31 -5.63 17.57
N ASN A 469 -19.25 -5.04 16.37
CA ASN A 469 -19.95 -3.79 16.06
C ASN A 469 -21.48 -3.94 16.20
N SER A 470 -22.09 -3.15 17.09
CA SER A 470 -23.51 -3.18 17.39
C SER A 470 -24.40 -2.47 16.36
N SER A 471 -23.85 -1.66 15.44
CA SER A 471 -24.63 -1.12 14.31
C SER A 471 -24.96 -2.20 13.27
N VAL A 472 -24.18 -3.28 13.24
CA VAL A 472 -24.33 -4.38 12.27
C VAL A 472 -25.19 -5.48 12.89
N SER A 473 -26.36 -5.74 12.28
CA SER A 473 -27.30 -6.73 12.81
C SER A 473 -26.76 -8.17 12.73
N PRO A 474 -27.16 -9.08 13.64
CA PRO A 474 -26.77 -10.49 13.59
C PRO A 474 -27.11 -11.16 12.25
N ALA A 475 -28.23 -10.80 11.63
CA ALA A 475 -28.63 -11.30 10.31
C ALA A 475 -27.65 -10.86 9.20
N ARG A 476 -27.13 -9.62 9.24
CA ARG A 476 -26.11 -9.15 8.29
C ARG A 476 -24.77 -9.84 8.51
N LYS A 477 -24.34 -10.02 9.76
CA LYS A 477 -23.13 -10.79 10.12
C LYS A 477 -23.22 -12.22 9.60
N MET A 478 -24.35 -12.91 9.84
CA MET A 478 -24.60 -14.26 9.33
C MET A 478 -24.59 -14.32 7.79
N ALA A 479 -25.28 -13.40 7.12
CA ALA A 479 -25.31 -13.34 5.65
C ALA A 479 -23.90 -13.12 5.07
N PHE A 480 -23.12 -12.21 5.63
CA PHE A 480 -21.73 -11.96 5.23
C PHE A 480 -20.83 -13.19 5.40
N LEU A 481 -20.97 -13.91 6.52
CA LEU A 481 -20.18 -15.11 6.84
C LEU A 481 -20.54 -16.33 5.97
N MET A 482 -21.81 -16.46 5.58
CA MET A 482 -22.30 -17.57 4.77
C MET A 482 -22.23 -17.33 3.26
N ASP A 483 -21.97 -16.09 2.84
CA ASP A 483 -21.74 -15.73 1.44
C ASP A 483 -20.54 -16.50 0.85
N SER A 484 -20.72 -17.01 -0.36
CA SER A 484 -19.77 -17.80 -1.14
C SER A 484 -19.62 -17.31 -2.59
N SER A 485 -20.17 -16.13 -2.91
CA SER A 485 -20.08 -15.48 -4.23
C SER A 485 -18.64 -15.23 -4.71
N ASP A 486 -17.70 -15.18 -3.77
CA ASP A 486 -16.25 -15.14 -3.98
C ASP A 486 -15.66 -16.43 -4.62
N GLY A 487 -16.48 -17.47 -4.86
CA GLY A 487 -16.07 -18.69 -5.56
C GLY A 487 -15.22 -19.67 -4.74
N ARG A 488 -14.99 -19.38 -3.45
CA ARG A 488 -14.10 -20.14 -2.56
C ARG A 488 -14.79 -20.90 -1.43
N GLY A 489 -16.11 -21.03 -1.51
CA GLY A 489 -16.96 -21.53 -0.42
C GLY A 489 -17.35 -20.42 0.57
N PRO A 490 -18.09 -20.74 1.63
CA PRO A 490 -18.52 -19.76 2.64
C PRO A 490 -17.34 -19.05 3.31
N ARG A 491 -17.44 -17.72 3.47
CA ARG A 491 -16.41 -16.90 4.14
C ARG A 491 -16.02 -17.40 5.53
N ILE A 492 -16.97 -17.96 6.29
CA ILE A 492 -16.71 -18.57 7.61
C ILE A 492 -15.69 -19.73 7.56
N ASP A 493 -15.71 -20.55 6.51
CA ASP A 493 -14.81 -21.71 6.42
C ASP A 493 -13.38 -21.29 6.01
N LEU A 494 -13.24 -20.11 5.40
CA LEU A 494 -11.98 -19.43 5.13
C LEU A 494 -11.45 -18.76 6.42
N LEU A 495 -12.31 -18.06 7.17
CA LEU A 495 -11.97 -17.48 8.47
C LEU A 495 -11.47 -18.55 9.47
N ILE A 496 -12.19 -19.66 9.65
CA ILE A 496 -11.78 -20.76 10.54
C ILE A 496 -10.41 -21.33 10.17
N ARG A 497 -10.01 -21.26 8.88
CA ARG A 497 -8.71 -21.74 8.41
C ARG A 497 -7.57 -20.82 8.85
N GLU A 498 -7.76 -19.51 8.70
CA GLU A 498 -6.79 -18.51 9.15
C GLU A 498 -6.68 -18.50 10.69
N LEU A 499 -7.82 -18.52 11.42
CA LEU A 499 -7.79 -18.52 12.89
C LEU A 499 -7.04 -19.75 13.43
N ARG A 500 -7.14 -20.88 12.72
CA ARG A 500 -6.36 -22.08 13.04
C ARG A 500 -4.86 -21.81 12.91
N LEU A 501 -4.40 -21.27 11.78
CA LEU A 501 -3.00 -20.91 11.55
C LEU A 501 -2.47 -19.99 12.66
N VAL A 502 -3.21 -18.92 12.99
CA VAL A 502 -2.83 -18.01 14.09
C VAL A 502 -2.70 -18.73 15.43
N THR A 503 -3.66 -19.59 15.79
CA THR A 503 -3.57 -20.36 17.04
C THR A 503 -2.44 -21.39 17.04
N GLU A 504 -2.09 -21.96 15.87
CA GLU A 504 -0.96 -22.88 15.71
C GLU A 504 0.39 -22.16 15.85
N MET A 505 0.51 -20.95 15.31
CA MET A 505 1.68 -20.07 15.48
C MET A 505 1.86 -19.63 16.95
N ALA A 506 0.76 -19.38 17.66
CA ALA A 506 0.78 -18.94 19.07
C ALA A 506 0.94 -20.09 20.10
N ALA A 507 0.65 -21.34 19.71
CA ALA A 507 0.63 -22.50 20.59
C ALA A 507 1.97 -22.92 21.25
N PRO A 508 3.17 -22.67 20.69
CA PRO A 508 4.44 -22.98 21.36
C PRO A 508 4.63 -22.19 22.66
N TYR A 509 4.63 -20.86 22.60
CA TYR A 509 4.85 -20.01 23.78
C TYR A 509 3.71 -20.12 24.80
N ALA A 510 2.46 -20.31 24.34
CA ALA A 510 1.31 -20.52 25.22
C ALA A 510 1.41 -21.79 26.08
N ARG A 511 2.17 -22.80 25.63
CA ARG A 511 2.41 -24.06 26.38
C ARG A 511 3.70 -24.01 27.21
N ASP A 512 4.73 -23.36 26.69
CA ASP A 512 6.06 -23.26 27.30
C ASP A 512 6.64 -21.86 27.03
N PRO A 513 6.50 -20.90 27.98
CA PRO A 513 6.76 -19.48 27.76
C PRO A 513 8.25 -19.12 27.85
N VAL A 514 9.08 -19.81 27.07
CA VAL A 514 10.50 -19.50 26.86
C VAL A 514 10.72 -18.72 25.56
N VAL A 515 11.76 -17.90 25.50
CA VAL A 515 12.01 -16.98 24.37
C VAL A 515 12.14 -17.72 23.03
N GLN A 516 12.64 -18.96 23.05
CA GLN A 516 12.81 -19.80 21.85
C GLN A 516 11.47 -20.16 21.18
N ASN A 517 10.35 -20.10 21.93
CA ASN A 517 9.01 -20.42 21.47
C ASN A 517 8.20 -19.18 21.04
N LEU A 518 8.76 -17.97 21.12
CA LEU A 518 8.18 -16.76 20.54
C LEU A 518 8.06 -16.89 19.01
N VAL A 519 7.15 -16.11 18.42
CA VAL A 519 7.02 -16.02 16.95
C VAL A 519 8.23 -15.25 16.42
N GLY A 520 9.18 -16.01 15.85
CA GLY A 520 10.43 -15.49 15.32
C GLY A 520 10.44 -15.46 13.79
N ALA A 521 11.12 -14.47 13.24
CA ALA A 521 11.38 -14.37 11.81
C ALA A 521 12.09 -15.64 11.29
N PRO A 522 11.74 -16.14 10.09
CA PRO A 522 12.45 -17.24 9.45
C PRO A 522 13.82 -16.77 8.97
N ARG A 523 14.77 -17.72 8.84
CA ARG A 523 16.10 -17.43 8.29
C ARG A 523 15.98 -16.97 6.83
N GLN A 524 16.68 -15.90 6.51
CA GLN A 524 16.96 -15.51 5.12
C GLN A 524 18.22 -16.23 4.62
N ASP A 525 19.26 -16.30 5.46
CA ASP A 525 20.50 -17.01 5.20
C ASP A 525 21.15 -17.55 6.50
N SER A 526 22.46 -17.83 6.49
CA SER A 526 23.22 -18.31 7.64
C SER A 526 23.33 -17.28 8.78
N THR A 527 23.18 -15.99 8.47
CA THR A 527 23.43 -14.84 9.36
C THR A 527 22.22 -13.92 9.54
N HIS A 528 21.31 -13.84 8.57
CA HIS A 528 20.19 -12.89 8.57
C HIS A 528 18.82 -13.55 8.70
N TRP A 529 17.87 -12.78 9.23
CA TRP A 529 16.45 -13.11 9.34
C TRP A 529 15.66 -12.29 8.32
N ARG A 530 14.56 -12.83 7.80
CA ARG A 530 13.65 -12.05 6.93
C ARG A 530 12.96 -10.96 7.74
N SER A 531 12.61 -9.83 7.12
CA SER A 531 11.57 -8.97 7.69
C SER A 531 10.24 -9.71 7.67
N VAL A 532 9.41 -9.49 8.70
CA VAL A 532 8.14 -10.20 8.92
C VAL A 532 7.03 -9.29 9.45
N SER A 533 7.25 -7.99 9.52
CA SER A 533 6.27 -7.02 9.98
C SER A 533 6.56 -5.65 9.37
N TRP A 534 5.69 -4.67 9.63
CA TRP A 534 5.56 -3.36 8.98
C TRP A 534 6.85 -2.61 8.64
N ARG A 535 7.94 -2.81 9.39
CA ARG A 535 9.24 -2.15 9.12
C ARG A 535 10.02 -2.74 7.94
N ASP A 536 9.49 -3.71 7.20
CA ASP A 536 9.90 -4.17 5.84
C ASP A 536 11.40 -4.35 5.56
N SER A 537 12.22 -4.47 6.60
CA SER A 537 13.67 -4.46 6.55
C SER A 537 14.27 -5.15 7.77
N GLY A 538 15.32 -5.94 7.55
CA GLY A 538 16.14 -6.49 8.64
C GLY A 538 16.76 -5.39 9.48
N ALA A 539 17.27 -4.32 8.85
CA ALA A 539 17.79 -3.15 9.56
C ALA A 539 16.68 -2.43 10.35
N GLY A 540 15.45 -2.39 9.83
CA GLY A 540 14.26 -1.86 10.51
C GLY A 540 14.00 -2.50 11.88
N TYR A 541 14.28 -3.80 12.04
CA TYR A 541 14.22 -4.52 13.32
C TYR A 541 15.59 -4.72 13.98
N ALA A 542 16.59 -3.89 13.64
CA ALA A 542 17.97 -3.97 14.12
C ALA A 542 18.64 -5.37 13.95
N ASN A 543 18.20 -6.11 12.91
CA ASN A 543 18.55 -7.49 12.59
C ASN A 543 18.23 -8.52 13.69
N GLY A 544 17.29 -8.20 14.59
CA GLY A 544 16.75 -9.15 15.56
C GLY A 544 15.93 -10.27 14.93
N ARG A 545 15.71 -11.35 15.69
CA ARG A 545 14.91 -12.51 15.28
C ARG A 545 13.46 -12.39 15.73
N PHE A 546 13.23 -11.91 16.95
CA PHE A 546 11.89 -11.84 17.55
C PHE A 546 11.46 -10.39 17.62
N ALA A 547 10.54 -9.97 16.75
CA ALA A 547 10.07 -8.59 16.70
C ALA A 547 9.12 -8.29 17.87
N MET A 548 9.22 -7.08 18.44
CA MET A 548 8.46 -6.70 19.63
C MET A 548 6.99 -6.43 19.32
N ASP A 549 6.71 -5.77 18.20
CA ASP A 549 5.37 -5.55 17.68
C ASP A 549 4.61 -6.88 17.49
N ILE A 550 5.22 -7.90 16.87
CA ILE A 550 4.63 -9.23 16.76
C ILE A 550 4.31 -9.79 18.16
N ASN A 551 5.33 -9.94 19.02
CA ASN A 551 5.23 -10.80 20.20
C ASN A 551 4.61 -10.13 21.44
N ALA A 552 4.69 -8.81 21.56
CA ALA A 552 4.20 -8.04 22.71
C ALA A 552 2.99 -7.12 22.38
N VAL A 553 2.56 -7.10 21.12
CA VAL A 553 1.38 -6.36 20.66
C VAL A 553 0.43 -7.25 19.86
N TRP A 554 0.86 -7.78 18.71
CA TRP A 554 -0.03 -8.42 17.75
C TRP A 554 -0.54 -9.80 18.21
N VAL A 555 0.33 -10.73 18.61
CA VAL A 555 -0.09 -12.08 19.05
C VAL A 555 -1.11 -12.04 20.22
N PRO A 556 -0.88 -11.32 21.34
CA PRO A 556 -1.87 -11.27 22.42
C PRO A 556 -3.20 -10.64 21.96
N ARG A 557 -3.16 -9.57 21.14
CA ARG A 557 -4.38 -8.94 20.59
C ARG A 557 -5.13 -9.86 19.62
N ALA A 558 -4.43 -10.68 18.84
CA ALA A 558 -5.04 -11.68 17.97
C ALA A 558 -5.75 -12.77 18.78
N LEU A 559 -5.16 -13.27 19.87
CA LEU A 559 -5.79 -14.27 20.74
C LEU A 559 -7.02 -13.73 21.49
N GLU A 560 -6.96 -12.50 22.00
CA GLU A 560 -8.12 -11.79 22.58
C GLU A 560 -9.23 -11.63 21.54
N SER A 561 -8.86 -11.24 20.31
CA SER A 561 -9.79 -11.12 19.19
C SER A 561 -10.43 -12.46 18.79
N ILE A 562 -9.66 -13.55 18.78
CA ILE A 562 -10.17 -14.91 18.56
C ILE A 562 -11.18 -15.30 19.64
N SER A 563 -10.95 -14.94 20.90
CA SER A 563 -11.91 -15.18 21.99
C SER A 563 -13.24 -14.49 21.72
N ASN A 564 -13.21 -13.22 21.32
CA ASN A 564 -14.40 -12.45 20.96
C ASN A 564 -15.11 -13.03 19.72
N ILE A 565 -14.35 -13.44 18.69
CA ILE A 565 -14.90 -14.08 17.49
C ILE A 565 -15.61 -15.39 17.84
N LEU A 566 -14.97 -16.27 18.63
CA LEU A 566 -15.57 -17.56 19.02
C LEU A 566 -16.86 -17.36 19.83
N ALA A 567 -16.89 -16.38 20.74
CA ALA A 567 -18.10 -16.01 21.47
C ALA A 567 -19.23 -15.53 20.54
N THR A 568 -18.96 -14.55 19.66
CA THR A 568 -19.98 -14.04 18.73
C THR A 568 -20.44 -15.10 17.72
N LEU A 569 -19.57 -16.00 17.27
CA LEU A 569 -19.97 -17.12 16.42
C LEU A 569 -20.85 -18.12 17.18
N GLY A 570 -20.62 -18.33 18.48
CA GLY A 570 -21.53 -19.10 19.34
C GLY A 570 -22.92 -18.47 19.42
N GLU A 571 -23.02 -17.17 19.64
CA GLU A 571 -24.28 -16.41 19.65
C GLU A 571 -25.01 -16.44 18.30
N LEU A 572 -24.27 -16.47 17.19
CA LEU A 572 -24.80 -16.64 15.83
C LEU A 572 -25.19 -18.10 15.52
N GLY A 573 -24.99 -19.05 16.44
CA GLY A 573 -25.41 -20.45 16.31
C GLY A 573 -24.40 -21.41 15.67
N PHE A 574 -23.13 -21.02 15.54
CA PHE A 574 -22.07 -21.93 15.08
C PHE A 574 -21.59 -22.83 16.23
N SER A 575 -21.64 -24.15 16.05
CA SER A 575 -21.24 -25.11 17.10
C SER A 575 -19.72 -25.17 17.29
N PRO A 576 -19.21 -25.43 18.51
CA PRO A 576 -17.77 -25.62 18.76
C PRO A 576 -17.12 -26.73 17.92
N ALA A 577 -17.90 -27.75 17.50
CA ALA A 577 -17.43 -28.80 16.60
C ALA A 577 -17.10 -28.26 15.21
N ARG A 578 -17.99 -27.42 14.64
CA ARG A 578 -17.77 -26.74 13.36
C ARG A 578 -16.59 -25.77 13.45
N LEU A 579 -16.53 -24.96 14.51
CA LEU A 579 -15.46 -23.98 14.74
C LEU A 579 -14.08 -24.65 14.91
N GLY A 580 -14.03 -25.82 15.57
CA GLY A 580 -12.80 -26.61 15.69
C GLY A 580 -12.41 -27.40 14.44
N GLY A 581 -13.27 -27.45 13.41
CA GLY A 581 -13.06 -28.24 12.19
C GLY A 581 -13.20 -29.76 12.37
N ALA A 582 -13.92 -30.22 13.40
CA ALA A 582 -14.09 -31.65 13.70
C ALA A 582 -14.70 -32.45 12.53
N ASP A 583 -15.56 -31.79 11.74
CA ASP A 583 -16.20 -32.35 10.54
C ASP A 583 -15.20 -32.69 9.40
N THR A 584 -13.91 -32.34 9.55
CA THR A 584 -12.86 -32.60 8.54
C THR A 584 -11.97 -33.82 8.84
N GLY A 585 -12.22 -34.56 9.92
CA GLY A 585 -11.48 -35.79 10.25
C GLY A 585 -10.00 -35.61 10.62
N ARG A 586 -9.57 -34.37 10.93
CA ARG A 586 -8.21 -34.06 11.37
C ARG A 586 -8.03 -34.24 12.89
N ALA A 587 -6.77 -34.34 13.32
CA ALA A 587 -6.41 -34.31 14.74
C ALA A 587 -6.84 -32.99 15.41
N GLU A 588 -6.91 -32.98 16.75
CA GLU A 588 -7.27 -31.81 17.53
C GLU A 588 -6.33 -30.62 17.26
N THR A 589 -6.90 -29.48 16.91
CA THR A 589 -6.19 -28.22 16.66
C THR A 589 -6.28 -27.28 17.86
N PRO A 590 -5.32 -26.36 18.07
CA PRO A 590 -5.39 -25.39 19.16
C PRO A 590 -6.69 -24.58 19.19
N LEU A 591 -7.14 -24.07 18.02
CA LEU A 591 -8.46 -23.42 17.86
C LEU A 591 -9.62 -24.32 18.33
N GLY A 592 -9.60 -25.61 18.00
CA GLY A 592 -10.63 -26.56 18.42
C GLY A 592 -10.63 -26.84 19.93
N ALA A 593 -9.45 -26.86 20.55
CA ALA A 593 -9.33 -26.96 22.01
C ALA A 593 -9.87 -25.69 22.70
N PHE A 594 -9.49 -24.51 22.20
CA PHE A 594 -9.99 -23.22 22.68
C PHE A 594 -11.51 -23.08 22.56
N ALA A 595 -12.10 -23.49 21.42
CA ALA A 595 -13.54 -23.46 21.20
C ALA A 595 -14.34 -24.41 22.15
N ARG A 596 -13.72 -25.49 22.63
CA ARG A 596 -14.32 -26.40 23.63
C ARG A 596 -14.08 -25.95 25.07
N ALA A 597 -12.96 -25.30 25.36
CA ALA A 597 -12.56 -24.87 26.69
C ALA A 597 -12.04 -23.42 26.67
N PRO A 598 -12.93 -22.41 26.71
CA PRO A 598 -12.54 -20.99 26.65
C PRO A 598 -11.53 -20.58 27.74
N GLU A 599 -11.64 -21.18 28.92
CA GLU A 599 -10.66 -21.18 30.02
C GLU A 599 -9.19 -21.38 29.56
N SER A 600 -8.96 -22.25 28.58
CA SER A 600 -7.62 -22.52 28.05
C SER A 600 -7.10 -21.44 27.10
N LEU A 601 -7.99 -20.75 26.38
CA LEU A 601 -7.66 -19.56 25.59
C LEU A 601 -7.34 -18.38 26.52
N GLN A 602 -8.11 -18.19 27.60
CA GLN A 602 -7.84 -17.16 28.59
C GLN A 602 -6.43 -17.30 29.22
N ARG A 603 -6.03 -18.53 29.59
CA ARG A 603 -4.65 -18.80 30.05
C ARG A 603 -3.57 -18.57 28.99
N ALA A 604 -3.88 -18.84 27.71
CA ALA A 604 -2.97 -18.54 26.60
C ALA A 604 -2.81 -17.01 26.41
N ILE A 605 -3.90 -16.25 26.51
CA ILE A 605 -3.91 -14.77 26.47
C ILE A 605 -3.08 -14.20 27.63
N GLU A 606 -3.25 -14.71 28.85
CA GLU A 606 -2.49 -14.27 30.03
C GLU A 606 -0.99 -14.54 29.88
N THR A 607 -0.63 -15.73 29.40
CA THR A 607 0.76 -16.10 29.08
C THR A 607 1.36 -15.17 28.03
N TRP A 608 0.67 -14.93 26.91
CA TRP A 608 1.13 -14.04 25.83
C TRP A 608 1.20 -12.57 26.25
N ASN A 609 0.28 -12.08 27.09
CA ASN A 609 0.39 -10.75 27.68
C ASN A 609 1.64 -10.62 28.59
N GLY A 610 2.16 -11.73 29.12
CA GLY A 610 3.45 -11.81 29.81
C GLY A 610 4.68 -11.59 28.91
N ALA A 611 4.59 -11.86 27.60
CA ALA A 611 5.74 -11.85 26.68
C ALA A 611 6.46 -10.49 26.59
N VAL A 612 5.74 -9.39 26.82
CA VAL A 612 6.29 -8.02 26.87
C VAL A 612 7.49 -7.89 27.81
N LYS A 613 7.58 -8.72 28.87
CA LYS A 613 8.67 -8.70 29.86
C LYS A 613 10.03 -8.99 29.24
N HIS A 614 10.11 -9.78 28.17
CA HIS A 614 11.38 -10.07 27.47
C HIS A 614 11.97 -8.84 26.76
N PHE A 615 11.12 -7.87 26.42
CA PHE A 615 11.49 -6.68 25.65
C PHE A 615 11.76 -5.44 26.51
N VAL A 616 11.54 -5.50 27.84
CA VAL A 616 11.74 -4.33 28.70
C VAL A 616 13.23 -4.04 28.89
N VAL A 617 13.67 -2.88 28.40
CA VAL A 617 14.99 -2.30 28.69
C VAL A 617 14.81 -1.25 29.78
N SER A 618 15.62 -1.33 30.85
CA SER A 618 15.68 -0.33 31.93
C SER A 618 17.11 0.16 32.08
N LEU A 619 17.31 1.48 32.02
CA LEU A 619 18.61 2.13 32.11
C LEU A 619 18.61 3.18 33.24
N SER A 620 19.68 3.21 34.03
CA SER A 620 19.96 4.29 34.97
C SER A 620 20.27 5.61 34.24
N ALA A 621 20.18 6.74 34.95
CA ALA A 621 20.48 8.06 34.38
C ALA A 621 21.93 8.17 33.86
N ASP A 622 22.89 7.46 34.48
CA ASP A 622 24.29 7.48 34.06
C ASP A 622 24.54 6.59 32.84
N GLU A 623 23.86 5.43 32.73
CA GLU A 623 23.86 4.62 31.51
C GLU A 623 23.23 5.38 30.34
N VAL A 624 22.11 6.07 30.56
CA VAL A 624 21.47 6.92 29.55
C VAL A 624 22.46 7.97 29.05
N ARG A 625 23.07 8.75 29.95
CA ARG A 625 24.04 9.79 29.60
C ARG A 625 25.25 9.21 28.84
N ALA A 626 25.85 8.13 29.34
CA ALA A 626 27.04 7.54 28.73
C ALA A 626 26.76 6.99 27.32
N GLN A 627 25.63 6.30 27.12
CA GLN A 627 25.29 5.72 25.83
C GLN A 627 24.83 6.77 24.81
N VAL A 628 24.03 7.75 25.24
CA VAL A 628 23.64 8.89 24.39
C VAL A 628 24.85 9.71 23.96
N GLN A 629 25.77 10.03 24.89
CA GLN A 629 27.00 10.75 24.54
C GLN A 629 27.86 9.95 23.54
N ARG A 630 27.96 8.63 23.71
CA ARG A 630 28.67 7.73 22.77
C ARG A 630 28.06 7.78 21.36
N LYS A 631 26.73 7.76 21.23
CA LYS A 631 26.04 7.91 19.93
C LYS A 631 26.23 9.31 19.34
N VAL A 632 26.00 10.37 20.11
CA VAL A 632 26.10 11.76 19.61
C VAL A 632 27.53 12.10 19.17
N SER A 633 28.53 11.50 19.81
CA SER A 633 29.94 11.61 19.40
C SER A 633 30.32 10.80 18.16
N SER A 634 29.45 9.90 17.66
CA SER A 634 29.64 9.16 16.41
C SER A 634 29.00 9.82 15.19
N LEU A 635 28.26 10.93 15.39
CA LEU A 635 27.57 11.65 14.32
C LEU A 635 28.53 12.63 13.60
N PRO A 636 28.15 13.14 12.41
CA PRO A 636 28.86 14.24 11.77
C PRO A 636 28.87 15.49 12.66
N ALA A 637 29.97 16.25 12.64
CA ALA A 637 30.21 17.36 13.58
C ALA A 637 29.06 18.39 13.72
N GLY A 638 28.35 18.69 12.63
CA GLY A 638 27.17 19.57 12.65
C GLY A 638 25.96 18.97 13.39
N GLU A 639 25.73 17.67 13.25
CA GLU A 639 24.69 16.94 14.00
C GLU A 639 25.10 16.77 15.47
N THR A 640 26.38 16.45 15.73
CA THR A 640 26.94 16.37 17.09
C THR A 640 26.73 17.67 17.86
N ALA A 641 27.12 18.81 17.29
CA ALA A 641 26.97 20.12 17.93
C ALA A 641 25.49 20.46 18.19
N TYR A 642 24.60 20.17 17.23
CA TYR A 642 23.16 20.40 17.37
C TYR A 642 22.56 19.56 18.51
N TRP A 643 22.77 18.23 18.50
CA TRP A 643 22.20 17.35 19.52
C TRP A 643 22.80 17.57 20.91
N GLN A 644 24.08 17.95 21.03
CA GLN A 644 24.65 18.40 22.31
C GLN A 644 23.98 19.68 22.83
N GLY A 645 23.65 20.64 21.96
CA GLY A 645 22.88 21.83 22.31
C GLY A 645 21.44 21.53 22.77
N VAL A 646 20.78 20.56 22.12
CA VAL A 646 19.45 20.08 22.54
C VAL A 646 19.53 19.41 23.92
N LEU A 647 20.50 18.53 24.15
CA LEU A 647 20.68 17.84 25.44
C LEU A 647 21.01 18.80 26.58
N SER A 648 21.90 19.78 26.36
CA SER A 648 22.26 20.76 27.38
C SER A 648 21.09 21.67 27.79
N THR A 649 20.24 22.03 26.82
CA THR A 649 19.05 22.87 27.03
C THR A 649 17.90 22.10 27.69
N THR A 650 17.66 20.86 27.27
CA THR A 650 16.49 20.07 27.71
C THR A 650 16.75 19.16 28.91
N ALA A 651 18.01 18.87 29.22
CA ALA A 651 18.41 17.92 30.26
C ALA A 651 17.78 16.52 30.12
N ALA A 652 17.41 16.13 28.90
CA ALA A 652 16.67 14.90 28.62
C ALA A 652 17.43 13.62 29.00
N ASP A 653 18.75 13.66 29.15
CA ASP A 653 19.62 12.55 29.52
C ASP A 653 19.78 12.35 31.05
N ARG A 654 19.15 13.20 31.88
CA ARG A 654 19.40 13.25 33.34
C ARG A 654 18.49 12.40 34.22
N GLN A 655 17.61 11.58 33.66
CA GLN A 655 16.73 10.68 34.42
C GLN A 655 16.83 9.26 33.85
N PRO A 656 16.55 8.21 34.65
CA PRO A 656 16.45 6.84 34.13
C PRO A 656 15.41 6.74 33.01
N LEU A 657 15.60 5.78 32.12
CA LEU A 657 14.71 5.50 31.00
C LEU A 657 14.29 4.03 31.03
N GLN A 658 13.01 3.76 30.85
CA GLN A 658 12.48 2.43 30.60
C GLN A 658 11.66 2.44 29.31
N PHE A 659 11.90 1.46 28.44
CA PHE A 659 11.25 1.35 27.13
C PHE A 659 11.21 -0.11 26.67
N LEU A 660 10.49 -0.39 25.58
CA LEU A 660 10.50 -1.70 24.93
C LEU A 660 11.55 -1.70 23.80
N SER A 661 12.48 -2.66 23.82
CA SER A 661 13.41 -2.91 22.71
C SER A 661 12.65 -3.26 21.42
N ILE A 662 13.15 -2.82 20.27
CA ILE A 662 12.52 -3.06 18.95
C ILE A 662 12.39 -4.56 18.61
N SER A 663 13.34 -5.37 19.09
CA SER A 663 13.40 -6.81 18.84
C SER A 663 14.33 -7.50 19.86
N LEU A 664 14.30 -8.83 19.89
CA LEU A 664 15.32 -9.66 20.55
C LEU A 664 16.24 -10.32 19.51
N ASP A 665 17.49 -10.53 19.86
CA ASP A 665 18.42 -11.34 19.07
C ASP A 665 18.05 -12.84 19.10
N ALA A 666 18.81 -13.65 18.35
CA ALA A 666 18.55 -15.09 18.24
C ALA A 666 18.73 -15.87 19.56
N GLY A 667 19.45 -15.30 20.54
CA GLY A 667 19.61 -15.82 21.90
C GLY A 667 18.57 -15.29 22.88
N GLY A 668 17.68 -14.40 22.44
CA GLY A 668 16.62 -13.82 23.27
C GLY A 668 17.02 -12.57 24.07
N ARG A 669 18.14 -11.92 23.73
CA ARG A 669 18.56 -10.68 24.39
C ARG A 669 17.92 -9.47 23.71
N PRO A 670 17.38 -8.48 24.45
CA PRO A 670 16.79 -7.29 23.85
C PRO A 670 17.83 -6.44 23.12
N ILE A 671 17.48 -5.96 21.91
CA ILE A 671 18.29 -5.03 21.14
C ILE A 671 17.81 -3.60 21.47
N PRO A 672 18.59 -2.79 22.22
CA PRO A 672 18.09 -1.57 22.85
C PRO A 672 18.00 -0.41 21.83
N VAL A 673 16.91 -0.41 21.07
CA VAL A 673 16.48 0.67 20.17
C VAL A 673 15.11 1.12 20.65
N VAL A 674 14.98 2.39 21.06
CA VAL A 674 13.67 3.00 21.36
C VAL A 674 12.93 3.09 20.03
N ASN A 675 11.64 2.79 20.00
CA ASN A 675 10.86 2.64 18.77
C ASN A 675 9.42 3.09 18.96
N SER A 676 8.77 3.45 17.85
CA SER A 676 7.41 3.97 17.83
C SER A 676 6.31 2.92 18.01
N ASP A 677 6.63 1.64 17.82
CA ASP A 677 5.69 0.52 17.77
C ASP A 677 4.71 0.41 18.97
N PRO A 678 5.05 0.83 20.22
CA PRO A 678 4.09 0.89 21.33
C PRO A 678 2.85 1.77 21.06
N ALA A 679 2.92 2.70 20.10
CA ALA A 679 1.76 3.45 19.60
C ALA A 679 0.69 2.53 19.02
N THR A 680 1.09 1.43 18.36
CA THR A 680 0.16 0.39 17.87
C THR A 680 -0.57 -0.26 19.04
N TRP A 681 0.14 -0.66 20.11
CA TRP A 681 -0.51 -1.25 21.28
C TRP A 681 -1.51 -0.30 21.93
N LEU A 682 -1.12 0.97 22.09
CA LEU A 682 -1.97 2.02 22.66
C LEU A 682 -3.26 2.23 21.85
N PHE A 683 -3.13 2.22 20.51
CA PHE A 683 -4.25 2.37 19.59
C PHE A 683 -5.21 1.18 19.55
N LEU A 684 -4.68 -0.05 19.69
CA LEU A 684 -5.47 -1.28 19.60
C LEU A 684 -6.37 -1.52 20.83
N ARG A 685 -6.08 -0.87 21.97
CA ARG A 685 -6.92 -0.93 23.17
C ARG A 685 -8.35 -0.47 22.90
N ASP A 686 -9.29 -1.12 23.57
CA ASP A 686 -10.67 -0.67 23.67
C ASP A 686 -10.76 0.66 24.44
N GLY A 687 -11.78 1.46 24.09
CA GLY A 687 -11.89 2.87 24.50
C GLY A 687 -13.13 3.21 25.32
N ASP A 688 -13.92 2.22 25.74
CA ASP A 688 -15.24 2.45 26.36
C ASP A 688 -15.20 2.52 27.89
N VAL A 689 -14.14 2.02 28.52
CA VAL A 689 -13.94 2.00 29.98
C VAL A 689 -12.53 2.45 30.39
N PRO A 690 -12.35 3.10 31.56
CA PRO A 690 -11.03 3.50 32.04
C PRO A 690 -10.07 2.29 32.15
N PRO A 691 -8.81 2.43 31.69
CA PRO A 691 -7.84 1.35 31.76
C PRO A 691 -7.47 0.97 33.21
N PRO A 692 -7.26 -0.33 33.52
CA PRO A 692 -6.74 -0.78 34.81
C PRO A 692 -5.40 -0.14 35.20
N ALA A 693 -5.06 -0.13 36.48
CA ALA A 693 -3.86 0.56 36.98
C ALA A 693 -2.55 0.09 36.31
N ALA A 694 -2.36 -1.22 36.15
CA ALA A 694 -1.18 -1.78 35.48
C ALA A 694 -1.06 -1.34 34.00
N ASP A 695 -2.19 -1.18 33.32
CA ASP A 695 -2.26 -0.70 31.94
C ASP A 695 -2.00 0.80 31.83
N ARG A 696 -2.38 1.59 32.85
CA ARG A 696 -2.02 3.01 32.95
C ARG A 696 -0.51 3.16 33.10
N GLU A 697 0.13 2.40 33.98
CA GLU A 697 1.59 2.43 34.12
C GLU A 697 2.32 1.99 32.85
N ARG A 698 1.85 0.93 32.18
CA ARG A 698 2.36 0.53 30.85
C ARG A 698 2.24 1.68 29.84
N THR A 699 1.06 2.29 29.76
CA THR A 699 0.80 3.42 28.85
C THR A 699 1.72 4.60 29.14
N LEU A 700 1.87 4.99 30.41
CA LEU A 700 2.71 6.13 30.79
C LEU A 700 4.19 5.86 30.51
N ARG A 701 4.71 4.65 30.79
CA ARG A 701 6.07 4.25 30.38
C ARG A 701 6.27 4.43 28.87
N ASP A 702 5.36 3.88 28.08
CA ASP A 702 5.49 3.87 26.62
C ASP A 702 5.37 5.30 26.08
N VAL A 703 4.35 6.08 26.48
CA VAL A 703 4.17 7.50 26.10
C VAL A 703 5.37 8.36 26.52
N ARG A 704 5.92 8.17 27.73
CA ARG A 704 7.12 8.90 28.19
C ARG A 704 8.32 8.61 27.29
N SER A 705 8.51 7.38 26.81
CA SER A 705 9.61 7.05 25.90
C SER A 705 9.44 7.69 24.51
N LEU A 706 8.21 7.76 24.00
CA LEU A 706 7.88 8.41 22.72
C LEU A 706 8.04 9.94 22.79
N LEU A 707 7.64 10.56 23.90
CA LEU A 707 7.60 12.02 24.11
C LEU A 707 8.88 12.59 24.76
N ARG A 708 9.84 11.73 25.11
CA ARG A 708 11.18 12.12 25.55
C ARG A 708 11.98 12.65 24.36
N ILE A 709 12.68 13.77 24.58
CA ILE A 709 13.43 14.48 23.54
C ILE A 709 14.49 13.56 22.90
N TYR A 710 14.53 13.53 21.57
CA TYR A 710 15.55 12.85 20.79
C TYR A 710 16.93 13.51 21.00
N PRO A 711 18.04 12.74 21.09
CA PRO A 711 18.16 11.29 20.84
C PRO A 711 17.83 10.37 22.03
N VAL A 712 17.43 10.91 23.19
CA VAL A 712 17.16 10.08 24.38
C VAL A 712 15.88 9.24 24.20
N GLY A 713 14.83 9.87 23.68
CA GLY A 713 13.63 9.21 23.16
C GLY A 713 13.44 9.50 21.68
N LEU A 714 12.20 9.67 21.26
CA LEU A 714 11.84 9.85 19.85
C LEU A 714 11.43 11.28 19.47
N PHE A 715 11.09 12.13 20.44
CA PHE A 715 10.43 13.40 20.15
C PHE A 715 11.39 14.48 19.64
N VAL A 716 11.13 15.00 18.45
CA VAL A 716 11.85 16.15 17.88
C VAL A 716 10.91 17.35 17.81
N ASP A 717 11.27 18.44 18.49
CA ASP A 717 10.51 19.70 18.46
C ASP A 717 10.43 20.24 17.02
N GLY A 718 9.22 20.64 16.61
CA GLY A 718 8.96 21.13 15.24
C GLY A 718 8.91 20.06 14.15
N LEU A 719 9.03 18.78 14.49
CA LEU A 719 9.02 17.67 13.54
C LEU A 719 8.03 16.54 13.90
N GLY A 720 7.96 16.18 15.19
CA GLY A 720 7.22 15.03 15.70
C GLY A 720 8.13 13.87 16.17
N PRO A 721 7.55 12.73 16.57
CA PRO A 721 8.32 11.55 17.00
C PRO A 721 8.91 10.79 15.81
N VAL A 722 10.23 10.56 15.80
CA VAL A 722 10.88 9.65 14.83
C VAL A 722 10.55 8.19 15.13
N VAL A 723 10.68 7.30 14.14
CA VAL A 723 10.30 5.88 14.28
C VAL A 723 11.24 5.05 15.16
N ALA A 724 12.46 5.54 15.41
CA ALA A 724 13.48 4.86 16.20
C ALA A 724 14.49 5.84 16.83
N SER A 725 15.12 5.44 17.95
CA SER A 725 16.40 5.98 18.42
C SER A 725 17.34 4.82 18.74
N ASP A 726 18.49 4.82 18.09
CA ASP A 726 19.53 3.79 18.20
C ASP A 726 20.63 4.15 19.22
N ALA A 727 20.43 5.18 20.04
CA ALA A 727 21.43 5.72 20.96
C ALA A 727 22.05 4.68 21.91
N TYR A 728 21.26 3.69 22.30
CA TYR A 728 21.64 2.62 23.22
C TYR A 728 22.20 1.37 22.50
N ALA A 729 22.08 1.31 21.17
CA ALA A 729 22.47 0.15 20.37
C ALA A 729 24.00 0.03 20.15
N SER A 730 24.41 -1.08 19.53
CA SER A 730 25.80 -1.31 19.13
C SER A 730 26.13 -0.56 17.82
N PRO A 731 27.42 -0.29 17.53
CA PRO A 731 27.83 0.34 16.27
C PRO A 731 27.38 -0.41 15.00
N ALA A 732 27.22 -1.73 15.08
CA ALA A 732 26.71 -2.54 13.96
C ALA A 732 25.24 -2.20 13.60
N VAL A 733 24.42 -1.82 14.59
CA VAL A 733 23.05 -1.34 14.35
C VAL A 733 23.07 0.06 13.72
N TRP A 734 24.01 0.92 14.14
CA TRP A 734 24.19 2.24 13.55
C TRP A 734 24.57 2.15 12.07
N GLU A 735 25.54 1.30 11.75
CA GLU A 735 25.98 1.04 10.36
C GLU A 735 24.84 0.45 9.50
N ALA A 736 23.99 -0.40 10.08
CA ALA A 736 22.81 -0.93 9.38
C ALA A 736 21.78 0.17 9.05
N PHE A 737 21.48 1.07 9.99
CA PHE A 737 20.57 2.21 9.76
C PHE A 737 21.16 3.30 8.84
N GLU A 738 22.48 3.40 8.71
CA GLU A 738 23.10 4.29 7.72
C GLU A 738 22.97 3.75 6.28
N LYS A 739 23.02 2.42 6.13
CA LYS A 739 22.84 1.71 4.85
C LYS A 739 21.37 1.65 4.42
N ASP A 740 20.46 1.41 5.35
CA ASP A 740 19.01 1.47 5.12
C ASP A 740 18.37 2.59 5.94
N LYS A 741 18.14 3.72 5.27
CA LYS A 741 17.59 4.93 5.89
C LYS A 741 16.07 4.87 6.08
N TYR A 742 15.36 3.92 5.47
CA TYR A 742 13.89 3.96 5.36
C TYR A 742 13.21 3.85 6.74
N HIS A 743 13.75 3.03 7.64
CA HIS A 743 13.29 2.88 9.03
C HIS A 743 14.30 3.42 10.06
N SER A 744 15.18 4.32 9.62
CA SER A 744 16.27 4.85 10.45
C SER A 744 15.81 5.92 11.46
N PRO A 745 16.63 6.24 12.48
CA PRO A 745 16.36 7.31 13.46
C PRO A 745 16.16 8.73 12.93
N ARG A 746 16.21 8.94 11.61
CA ARG A 746 15.92 10.24 10.96
C ARG A 746 14.49 10.35 10.42
N VAL A 747 13.74 9.25 10.34
CA VAL A 747 12.42 9.21 9.68
C VAL A 747 11.28 9.35 10.69
N VAL A 748 10.27 10.15 10.33
CA VAL A 748 8.95 10.19 10.97
C VAL A 748 7.93 9.57 10.02
N TRP A 749 7.09 8.65 10.53
CA TRP A 749 6.01 8.03 9.77
C TRP A 749 4.65 8.60 10.15
N GLY A 750 3.88 9.06 9.16
CA GLY A 750 2.52 9.54 9.38
C GLY A 750 1.61 8.49 10.03
N ARG A 751 1.79 7.21 9.66
CA ARG A 751 1.11 6.06 10.29
C ARG A 751 1.31 6.03 11.80
N GLU A 752 2.55 6.01 12.26
CA GLU A 752 2.91 5.88 13.69
C GLU A 752 2.48 7.11 14.50
N VAL A 753 2.62 8.30 13.89
CA VAL A 753 2.09 9.57 14.44
C VAL A 753 0.57 9.50 14.63
N ASN A 754 -0.16 9.03 13.61
CA ASN A 754 -1.62 8.93 13.66
C ASN A 754 -2.09 7.83 14.63
N LEU A 755 -1.36 6.71 14.74
CA LEU A 755 -1.60 5.67 15.74
C LEU A 755 -1.45 6.24 17.16
N LEU A 756 -0.38 6.99 17.42
CA LEU A 756 -0.17 7.65 18.71
C LEU A 756 -1.31 8.63 19.02
N MET A 757 -1.70 9.50 18.08
CA MET A 757 -2.79 10.46 18.29
C MET A 757 -4.14 9.78 18.52
N LEU A 758 -4.48 8.75 17.74
CA LEU A 758 -5.73 7.97 17.90
C LEU A 758 -5.74 7.20 19.22
N GLY A 759 -4.62 6.58 19.60
CA GLY A 759 -4.48 5.86 20.87
C GLY A 759 -4.62 6.77 22.09
N LEU A 760 -3.94 7.94 22.08
CA LEU A 760 -4.09 8.96 23.11
C LEU A 760 -5.54 9.47 23.19
N ALA A 761 -6.16 9.80 22.06
CA ALA A 761 -7.54 10.27 22.03
C ALA A 761 -8.53 9.23 22.58
N LYS A 762 -8.35 7.93 22.24
CA LYS A 762 -9.14 6.81 22.79
C LYS A 762 -8.99 6.71 24.31
N GLN A 763 -7.75 6.67 24.83
CA GLN A 763 -7.53 6.50 26.27
C GLN A 763 -7.99 7.72 27.08
N ILE A 764 -7.91 8.94 26.52
CA ILE A 764 -8.51 10.14 27.14
C ILE A 764 -10.04 10.01 27.17
N ALA A 765 -10.69 9.69 26.03
CA ALA A 765 -12.14 9.55 25.94
C ALA A 765 -12.71 8.48 26.89
N ALA A 766 -12.01 7.35 27.03
CA ALA A 766 -12.32 6.28 27.99
C ALA A 766 -12.30 6.77 29.45
N SER A 767 -11.41 7.72 29.75
CA SER A 767 -11.09 8.18 31.10
C SER A 767 -11.86 9.43 31.55
N VAL A 768 -12.56 10.14 30.64
CA VAL A 768 -13.30 11.38 30.94
C VAL A 768 -14.82 11.26 30.77
N ASP A 769 -15.56 12.08 31.51
CA ASP A 769 -17.00 12.26 31.39
C ASP A 769 -17.38 13.11 30.16
N ALA A 770 -18.69 13.29 29.92
CA ALA A 770 -19.18 14.10 28.80
C ALA A 770 -18.82 15.60 28.89
N SER A 771 -18.31 16.07 30.04
CA SER A 771 -17.82 17.44 30.26
C SER A 771 -16.29 17.56 30.17
N GLY A 772 -15.57 16.48 29.86
CA GLY A 772 -14.11 16.47 29.73
C GLY A 772 -13.35 16.40 31.05
N ARG A 773 -14.03 16.14 32.17
CA ARG A 773 -13.41 15.90 33.49
C ARG A 773 -13.14 14.41 33.67
N PRO A 774 -12.10 13.98 34.40
CA PRO A 774 -11.86 12.56 34.65
C PRO A 774 -13.07 11.90 35.33
N ARG A 775 -13.38 10.65 34.95
CA ARG A 775 -14.48 9.86 35.54
C ARG A 775 -14.24 9.52 37.01
N ASP A 776 -12.98 9.51 37.42
CA ASP A 776 -12.51 9.28 38.79
C ASP A 776 -11.32 10.23 39.05
N PRO A 777 -11.24 10.92 40.21
CA PRO A 777 -10.14 11.84 40.51
C PRO A 777 -8.73 11.23 40.41
N SER A 778 -8.57 9.93 40.65
CA SER A 778 -7.29 9.21 40.50
C SER A 778 -6.80 9.11 39.05
N LEU A 779 -7.66 9.39 38.07
CA LEU A 779 -7.30 9.42 36.65
C LEU A 779 -6.75 10.79 36.20
N GLU A 780 -6.84 11.85 37.01
CA GLU A 780 -6.37 13.19 36.61
C GLU A 780 -4.89 13.23 36.18
N PRO A 781 -3.91 12.64 36.93
CA PRO A 781 -2.51 12.65 36.49
C PRO A 781 -2.31 11.92 35.16
N TYR A 782 -3.03 10.82 34.95
CA TYR A 782 -3.00 10.03 33.72
C TYR A 782 -3.57 10.84 32.54
N VAL A 783 -4.78 11.38 32.68
CA VAL A 783 -5.46 12.18 31.65
C VAL A 783 -4.68 13.43 31.29
N SER A 784 -4.10 14.11 32.27
CA SER A 784 -3.27 15.30 32.07
C SER A 784 -2.01 15.00 31.25
N GLU A 785 -1.29 13.92 31.57
CA GLU A 785 -0.10 13.51 30.83
C GLU A 785 -0.42 13.07 29.39
N LEU A 786 -1.55 12.38 29.17
CA LEU A 786 -2.00 12.03 27.82
C LEU A 786 -2.43 13.25 27.00
N ARG A 787 -3.14 14.21 27.61
CA ARG A 787 -3.53 15.48 26.97
C ARG A 787 -2.30 16.28 26.54
N GLU A 788 -1.27 16.35 27.39
CA GLU A 788 -0.02 17.04 27.06
C GLU A 788 0.78 16.31 25.96
N ALA A 789 0.86 14.97 26.01
CA ALA A 789 1.48 14.17 24.96
C ALA A 789 0.81 14.39 23.60
N LEU A 790 -0.53 14.41 23.57
CA LEU A 790 -1.32 14.67 22.38
C LEU A 790 -1.06 16.10 21.85
N ARG A 791 -1.15 17.11 22.72
CA ARG A 791 -0.91 18.52 22.39
C ARG A 791 0.49 18.74 21.80
N ARG A 792 1.54 18.19 22.42
CA ARG A 792 2.92 18.30 21.93
C ARG A 792 3.08 17.64 20.57
N THR A 793 2.55 16.43 20.40
CA THR A 793 2.63 15.69 19.13
C THR A 793 1.91 16.45 18.01
N THR A 794 0.68 16.93 18.22
CA THR A 794 -0.04 17.72 17.22
C THR A 794 0.71 19.02 16.88
N ALA A 795 1.21 19.75 17.88
CA ALA A 795 1.92 21.01 17.65
C ALA A 795 3.23 20.84 16.86
N ALA A 796 4.05 19.82 17.17
CA ALA A 796 5.30 19.58 16.46
C ALA A 796 5.05 19.10 15.01
N VAL A 797 4.05 18.24 14.80
CA VAL A 797 3.68 17.72 13.48
C VAL A 797 3.02 18.82 12.62
N ASP A 798 2.21 19.71 13.20
CA ASP A 798 1.70 20.90 12.51
C ASP A 798 2.83 21.87 12.13
N ALA A 799 3.76 22.14 13.06
CA ALA A 799 4.91 23.02 12.83
C ALA A 799 5.87 22.51 11.75
N SER A 800 5.93 21.19 11.52
CA SER A 800 6.74 20.60 10.45
C SER A 800 6.27 20.99 9.04
N GLY A 801 4.98 21.35 8.88
CA GLY A 801 4.32 21.52 7.58
C GLY A 801 4.06 20.21 6.82
N LEU A 802 4.57 19.06 7.28
CA LEU A 802 4.65 17.82 6.50
C LEU A 802 3.61 16.76 6.88
N LYS A 803 2.69 17.05 7.82
CA LYS A 803 1.69 16.13 8.40
C LYS A 803 0.77 15.33 7.45
N HIS A 804 0.75 15.66 6.16
CA HIS A 804 -0.03 14.96 5.13
C HIS A 804 0.83 14.04 4.26
N ASN A 805 2.15 14.02 4.45
CA ASN A 805 3.03 13.08 3.78
C ASN A 805 2.97 11.72 4.48
N GLU A 806 3.18 10.64 3.72
CA GLU A 806 3.35 9.29 4.24
C GLU A 806 4.50 9.22 5.26
N LEU A 807 5.65 9.79 4.90
CA LEU A 807 6.82 9.92 5.75
C LEU A 807 7.63 11.19 5.45
N TRP A 808 8.33 11.69 6.46
CA TRP A 808 9.22 12.84 6.38
C TRP A 808 10.49 12.61 7.22
N SER A 809 11.46 13.50 7.04
CA SER A 809 12.76 13.44 7.72
C SER A 809 13.21 14.85 8.07
N TYR A 810 14.46 15.01 8.50
CA TYR A 810 15.08 16.30 8.76
C TYR A 810 16.51 16.37 8.23
N GLU A 811 16.96 17.60 7.97
CA GLU A 811 18.36 17.95 7.77
C GLU A 811 18.79 18.95 8.86
N ILE A 812 20.09 18.95 9.20
CA ILE A 812 20.66 19.93 10.14
C ILE A 812 21.59 20.85 9.35
N ALA A 813 21.16 22.11 9.18
CA ALA A 813 21.86 23.12 8.39
C ALA A 813 21.95 24.43 9.19
N GLY A 814 23.14 25.05 9.22
CA GLY A 814 23.36 26.32 9.94
C GLY A 814 23.02 26.25 11.44
N GLY A 815 23.17 25.09 12.08
CA GLY A 815 22.80 24.87 13.49
C GLY A 815 21.30 24.77 13.75
N ARG A 816 20.47 24.58 12.72
CA ARG A 816 19.02 24.43 12.81
C ARG A 816 18.56 23.12 12.18
N LEU A 817 17.53 22.51 12.77
CA LEU A 817 16.82 21.39 12.17
C LEU A 817 15.77 21.92 11.18
N LEU A 818 15.76 21.33 9.98
CA LEU A 818 14.85 21.66 8.88
C LEU A 818 14.05 20.41 8.50
N PRO A 819 12.72 20.40 8.66
CA PRO A 819 11.87 19.32 8.15
C PRO A 819 11.98 19.20 6.61
N VAL A 820 12.09 17.97 6.10
CA VAL A 820 12.16 17.68 4.66
C VAL A 820 11.24 16.52 4.27
N ARG A 821 10.60 16.59 3.10
CA ARG A 821 9.85 15.47 2.52
C ARG A 821 10.80 14.32 2.21
N TYR A 822 10.42 13.08 2.54
CA TYR A 822 11.27 11.93 2.22
C TYR A 822 11.17 11.57 0.74
N GLY A 823 12.30 11.40 0.06
CA GLY A 823 12.35 11.32 -1.42
C GLY A 823 11.64 10.11 -2.05
N ALA A 824 11.30 9.08 -1.27
CA ALA A 824 10.56 7.89 -1.72
C ALA A 824 9.04 7.95 -1.41
N SER A 825 8.56 8.97 -0.69
CA SER A 825 7.16 9.02 -0.23
C SER A 825 6.17 8.99 -1.38
N THR A 826 5.16 8.16 -1.25
CA THR A 826 3.97 8.11 -2.11
C THR A 826 3.14 9.40 -1.95
N ASP A 827 2.42 9.85 -2.99
CA ASP A 827 1.61 11.09 -2.91
C ASP A 827 0.25 10.84 -2.23
N ILE A 828 -0.39 9.71 -2.55
CA ILE A 828 -1.61 9.23 -1.89
C ILE A 828 -1.39 7.80 -1.39
N GLN A 829 -1.60 7.54 -0.11
CA GLN A 829 -1.38 6.22 0.51
C GLN A 829 -2.41 5.97 1.61
N LEU A 830 -2.84 4.72 1.79
CA LEU A 830 -3.80 4.34 2.84
C LEU A 830 -3.36 4.82 4.24
N TRP A 831 -2.06 4.88 4.50
CA TRP A 831 -1.52 5.42 5.74
C TRP A 831 -1.64 6.95 5.90
N ASN A 832 -1.36 7.76 4.87
CA ASN A 832 -1.41 9.23 5.04
C ASN A 832 -2.85 9.76 5.17
N VAL A 833 -3.82 9.11 4.53
CA VAL A 833 -5.25 9.45 4.67
C VAL A 833 -5.85 9.13 6.04
N THR A 834 -5.17 8.36 6.92
CA THR A 834 -5.62 8.13 8.31
C THR A 834 -5.68 9.41 9.16
N ALA A 835 -5.04 10.49 8.70
CA ALA A 835 -5.20 11.83 9.28
C ALA A 835 -6.66 12.33 9.27
N LEU A 836 -7.53 11.79 8.41
CA LEU A 836 -8.98 12.04 8.45
C LEU A 836 -9.62 11.51 9.74
N ALA A 837 -9.28 10.28 10.14
CA ALA A 837 -9.78 9.68 11.38
C ALA A 837 -9.25 10.42 12.62
N VAL A 838 -7.98 10.84 12.62
CA VAL A 838 -7.40 11.69 13.67
C VAL A 838 -8.21 13.00 13.80
N GLN A 839 -8.41 13.73 12.70
CA GLN A 839 -9.15 15.00 12.71
C GLN A 839 -10.60 14.84 13.20
N PHE A 840 -11.27 13.74 12.84
CA PHE A 840 -12.61 13.43 13.31
C PHE A 840 -12.64 13.08 14.80
N ALA A 841 -11.77 12.16 15.26
CA ALA A 841 -11.68 11.77 16.66
C ALA A 841 -11.38 12.98 17.57
N LEU A 842 -10.39 13.80 17.21
CA LEU A 842 -10.03 15.00 17.98
C LEU A 842 -11.14 16.07 18.00
N SER A 843 -11.99 16.13 16.97
CA SER A 843 -13.16 17.03 16.98
C SER A 843 -14.29 16.59 17.90
N ARG A 844 -14.27 15.32 18.34
CA ARG A 844 -15.27 14.71 19.24
C ARG A 844 -14.77 14.54 20.67
N LEU A 845 -13.47 14.75 20.90
CA LEU A 845 -12.90 14.70 22.24
C LEU A 845 -13.44 15.89 23.06
N ALA A 846 -13.95 15.61 24.25
CA ALA A 846 -14.38 16.66 25.17
C ALA A 846 -13.16 17.53 25.54
N LYS A 847 -13.31 18.85 25.38
CA LYS A 847 -12.22 19.82 25.58
C LYS A 847 -11.82 19.89 27.04
#